data_AF-A0A6G0Z9L1-F1
#
_entry.id   AF-A0A6G0Z9L1-F1
#
_cell.length_a   1.000
_cell.length_b   1.000
_cell.length_c   1.000
_cell.angle_alpha   90.00
_cell.angle_beta   90.00
_cell.angle_gamma   90.00
#
_symmetry.space_group_name_H-M   'P 1'
#
loop_
_entity.id
_entity.type
_entity.pdbx_description
1 polymer ?
#
loop_
_entity_poly.entity_id
_entity_poly.type
_entity_poly.pdbx_seq_one_letter_code
_entity_poly.pdbx_strand_id
1 'polypeptide(L)'
;MSDFEDSNLRDRTPEKTKRSRNEGSKSKKPTHKKQKFRTEWMDEKDFKIWLVPVVGEPFKGKCKLCSLELTAELTVLKKHQSSQKHLLNLRSTKNIKQTINSYFIDDSKSKLQDQIKKAEMLLCGFISEHNLSFNTIGHLSKLCQEAFTDSSIAKGLNIGRTKATAITKNVIGKCYHEDLANKLKKYKFSVVIDESTDIGTVKNMAICVKYYDGELNKLETKFWELVQLFTDPASAKAGATADKLYSTMLNSFIENKITLDNIIGFASDGCNTMFGAHNSVSSKLKEQFPGIFVQKCICHSLHLVASAACKTLPRDCEDLVRDIFNYFKSSCKRISQLKEFQDLCELEPHKMLRPAQTRWLSLSMAVSRIIEQWEALKQYFAANYKDDRLKVAENIYHRLKDPSLFMYYTFLNYILPKITSLNKLFQSDKTVIDSVFTKMSELYKDILFSFVRKIPNPFTYNPNDESQYLPLKSIYLGASMFLLTQNNNIDEQMLLDVLKRCRLFLIEICIEIKLRFDFSDKILSSLIYISPKNIFSQEHSNTLLNFVILFPRICNDEIQMQVIDDEWRKLNSYFDLDIINILKNKNVDMFWLDLYLYEENGEKLFSNLSAFVLNILSLPQSNCVCERLFSKVNLIKTKLRNKLMTNTINGLINTSECVKITTCVKFQPTKTMYASMNNEMYDFSKDELNSEIFIDEIVFE
;
A
#
# COMPACT_ATOMS: atom_id res chain seq x y z
N MET A 1 106.40 -46.46 24.87
CA MET A 1 106.88 -47.49 23.92
C MET A 1 105.70 -47.82 23.01
N SER A 2 105.73 -47.46 21.72
CA SER A 2 106.74 -46.65 21.01
C SER A 2 106.12 -46.12 19.70
N ASP A 3 106.48 -44.89 19.35
CA ASP A 3 106.83 -44.35 18.01
C ASP A 3 105.89 -44.66 16.81
N PHE A 4 105.24 -43.69 16.15
CA PHE A 4 105.71 -42.56 15.29
C PHE A 4 106.15 -42.94 13.85
N GLU A 5 105.55 -42.22 12.88
CA GLU A 5 105.99 -41.99 11.47
C GLU A 5 106.14 -43.21 10.51
N ASP A 6 106.49 -43.02 9.22
CA ASP A 6 105.64 -42.58 8.09
C ASP A 6 106.24 -43.23 6.77
N SER A 7 105.99 -42.94 5.48
CA SER A 7 105.23 -41.89 4.77
C SER A 7 104.83 -42.25 3.31
N ASN A 8 103.94 -41.42 2.74
CA ASN A 8 103.86 -40.98 1.34
C ASN A 8 103.93 -41.97 0.14
N LEU A 9 102.76 -42.06 -0.53
CA LEU A 9 102.50 -41.65 -1.93
C LEU A 9 103.25 -42.30 -3.13
N ARG A 10 102.45 -42.88 -4.04
CA ARG A 10 102.61 -42.77 -5.51
C ARG A 10 101.24 -42.65 -6.20
N ASP A 11 101.22 -41.98 -7.35
CA ASP A 11 100.01 -41.49 -8.02
C ASP A 11 98.99 -42.56 -8.45
N ARG A 12 97.72 -42.15 -8.47
CA ARG A 12 96.62 -42.87 -9.16
C ARG A 12 95.82 -41.88 -10.01
N THR A 13 95.62 -42.22 -11.28
CA THR A 13 94.97 -41.36 -12.29
C THR A 13 93.59 -40.85 -11.82
N PRO A 14 93.28 -39.53 -11.95
CA PRO A 14 92.03 -38.95 -11.47
C PRO A 14 90.77 -39.65 -11.99
N GLU A 15 89.76 -39.83 -11.12
CA GLU A 15 88.49 -40.47 -11.48
C GLU A 15 87.79 -39.82 -12.67
N LYS A 16 87.96 -38.51 -12.87
CA LYS A 16 87.35 -37.75 -13.97
C LYS A 16 87.72 -38.34 -15.34
N THR A 17 88.96 -38.82 -15.49
CA THR A 17 89.48 -39.46 -16.71
C THR A 17 88.99 -40.90 -16.88
N LYS A 18 88.66 -41.60 -15.79
CA LYS A 18 88.04 -42.94 -15.83
C LYS A 18 86.57 -42.86 -16.23
N ARG A 19 85.85 -41.84 -15.74
CA ARG A 19 84.42 -41.64 -16.06
C ARG A 19 84.16 -41.33 -17.54
N SER A 20 85.10 -40.72 -18.27
CA SER A 20 84.93 -40.48 -19.72
C SER A 20 85.21 -41.72 -20.59
N ARG A 21 85.71 -42.82 -20.01
CA ARG A 21 85.99 -44.09 -20.74
C ARG A 21 84.94 -45.18 -20.51
N ASN A 22 83.93 -44.93 -19.67
CA ASN A 22 82.91 -45.91 -19.24
C ASN A 22 83.43 -47.19 -18.53
N GLU A 23 84.72 -47.27 -18.19
CA GLU A 23 85.37 -48.39 -17.48
C GLU A 23 85.11 -48.34 -15.95
N GLY A 24 83.85 -48.15 -15.54
CA GLY A 24 83.47 -47.90 -14.14
C GLY A 24 82.29 -48.74 -13.65
N SER A 25 82.48 -49.46 -12.54
CA SER A 25 81.43 -50.28 -11.92
C SER A 25 80.31 -49.43 -11.30
N LYS A 26 79.07 -49.94 -11.39
CA LYS A 26 77.86 -49.27 -10.88
C LYS A 26 77.95 -49.02 -9.37
N SER A 27 78.26 -47.80 -8.95
CA SER A 27 78.35 -47.43 -7.54
C SER A 27 77.67 -46.09 -7.23
N LYS A 28 76.93 -46.09 -6.11
CA LYS A 28 76.44 -44.95 -5.30
C LYS A 28 76.01 -43.67 -6.05
N LYS A 29 74.69 -43.48 -6.21
CA LYS A 29 74.10 -42.15 -6.50
C LYS A 29 74.60 -41.12 -5.47
N PRO A 30 74.90 -39.87 -5.86
CA PRO A 30 75.39 -38.85 -4.93
C PRO A 30 74.30 -38.47 -3.92
N THR A 31 74.65 -38.50 -2.63
CA THR A 31 73.77 -38.03 -1.55
C THR A 31 73.68 -36.50 -1.57
N HIS A 32 72.48 -35.96 -1.78
CA HIS A 32 72.27 -34.50 -1.78
C HIS A 32 72.63 -33.89 -0.42
N LYS A 33 73.52 -32.90 -0.41
CA LYS A 33 74.01 -32.27 0.83
C LYS A 33 72.97 -31.27 1.33
N LYS A 34 72.13 -31.69 2.28
CA LYS A 34 71.01 -30.90 2.83
C LYS A 34 71.45 -29.46 3.14
N GLN A 35 70.80 -28.49 2.47
CA GLN A 35 71.11 -27.08 2.63
C GLN A 35 70.38 -26.50 3.86
N LYS A 36 71.12 -25.76 4.71
CA LYS A 36 70.50 -24.97 5.79
C LYS A 36 69.83 -23.71 5.23
N PHE A 37 68.76 -23.27 5.88
CA PHE A 37 68.09 -22.00 5.57
C PHE A 37 69.08 -20.84 5.69
N ARG A 38 69.13 -19.98 4.66
CA ARG A 38 69.93 -18.76 4.68
C ARG A 38 69.07 -17.56 5.03
N THR A 39 69.46 -16.82 6.06
CA THR A 39 68.80 -15.55 6.44
C THR A 39 68.87 -14.51 5.33
N GLU A 40 69.91 -14.53 4.50
CA GLU A 40 70.07 -13.79 3.23
C GLU A 40 68.80 -13.76 2.37
N TRP A 41 68.06 -14.88 2.30
CA TRP A 41 66.83 -14.99 1.51
C TRP A 41 65.65 -14.20 2.07
N MET A 42 65.74 -13.68 3.29
CA MET A 42 64.75 -12.74 3.83
C MET A 42 64.95 -11.33 3.28
N ASP A 43 66.07 -11.05 2.62
CA ASP A 43 66.39 -9.75 2.00
C ASP A 43 66.44 -9.79 0.47
N GLU A 44 66.66 -10.95 -0.16
CA GLU A 44 66.53 -11.14 -1.61
C GLU A 44 65.13 -10.76 -2.13
N LYS A 45 65.06 -9.96 -3.21
CA LYS A 45 63.80 -9.44 -3.81
C LYS A 45 62.78 -10.53 -4.15
N ASP A 46 63.25 -11.72 -4.55
CA ASP A 46 62.42 -12.86 -4.97
C ASP A 46 61.71 -13.57 -3.80
N PHE A 47 62.26 -13.46 -2.59
CA PHE A 47 61.89 -14.29 -1.42
C PHE A 47 61.41 -13.47 -0.21
N LYS A 48 61.94 -12.26 -0.01
CA LYS A 48 61.65 -11.31 1.09
C LYS A 48 60.16 -11.11 1.42
N ILE A 49 59.29 -11.17 0.40
CA ILE A 49 57.85 -10.93 0.56
C ILE A 49 57.15 -12.09 1.29
N TRP A 50 57.64 -13.32 1.16
CA TRP A 50 56.87 -14.53 1.49
C TRP A 50 57.60 -15.59 2.29
N LEU A 51 58.94 -15.62 2.28
CA LEU A 51 59.73 -16.68 2.91
C LEU A 51 60.21 -16.28 4.31
N VAL A 52 60.19 -17.24 5.25
CA VAL A 52 60.79 -17.14 6.60
C VAL A 52 61.37 -18.49 7.04
N PRO A 53 62.34 -18.52 7.98
CA PRO A 53 62.79 -19.76 8.61
C PRO A 53 61.68 -20.43 9.43
N VAL A 54 61.82 -21.73 9.69
CA VAL A 54 61.02 -22.44 10.70
C VAL A 54 61.81 -22.52 12.00
N VAL A 55 61.22 -22.11 13.12
CA VAL A 55 61.87 -22.13 14.44
C VAL A 55 62.18 -23.57 14.84
N GLY A 56 63.42 -23.85 15.23
CA GLY A 56 63.91 -25.21 15.57
C GLY A 56 64.30 -26.09 14.39
N GLU A 57 63.99 -25.71 13.15
CA GLU A 57 64.12 -26.56 11.95
C GLU A 57 65.08 -25.95 10.90
N PRO A 58 66.40 -26.06 11.10
CA PRO A 58 67.40 -25.31 10.32
C PRO A 58 67.50 -25.70 8.84
N PHE A 59 66.79 -26.76 8.40
CA PHE A 59 66.73 -27.23 7.01
C PHE A 59 65.38 -26.94 6.34
N LYS A 60 64.52 -26.11 6.96
CA LYS A 60 63.21 -25.71 6.42
C LYS A 60 63.04 -24.20 6.31
N GLY A 61 62.23 -23.78 5.35
CA GLY A 61 61.60 -22.45 5.30
C GLY A 61 60.08 -22.59 5.16
N LYS A 62 59.33 -21.59 5.60
CA LYS A 62 57.87 -21.54 5.51
C LYS A 62 57.41 -20.39 4.63
N CYS A 63 56.46 -20.67 3.74
CA CYS A 63 55.79 -19.65 2.95
C CYS A 63 54.64 -19.03 3.76
N LYS A 64 54.76 -17.74 4.10
CA LYS A 64 53.70 -16.92 4.73
C LYS A 64 52.41 -16.90 3.90
N LEU A 65 52.52 -16.92 2.57
CA LEU A 65 51.38 -16.78 1.65
C LEU A 65 50.62 -18.09 1.44
N CYS A 66 51.28 -19.24 1.60
CA CYS A 66 50.67 -20.56 1.37
C CYS A 66 50.55 -21.42 2.64
N SER A 67 51.00 -20.90 3.79
CA SER A 67 51.13 -21.62 5.08
C SER A 67 51.90 -22.95 5.01
N LEU A 68 52.74 -23.12 3.98
CA LEU A 68 53.41 -24.37 3.62
C LEU A 68 54.88 -24.37 4.05
N GLU A 69 55.33 -25.45 4.67
CA GLU A 69 56.75 -25.72 4.92
C GLU A 69 57.42 -26.34 3.68
N LEU A 70 58.66 -25.92 3.43
CA LEU A 70 59.49 -26.30 2.29
C LEU A 70 60.89 -26.65 2.81
N THR A 71 61.57 -27.61 2.17
CA THR A 71 63.00 -27.81 2.40
C THR A 71 63.77 -26.57 1.94
N ALA A 72 64.79 -26.18 2.71
CA ALA A 72 65.59 -24.98 2.48
C ALA A 72 66.61 -25.12 1.33
N GLU A 73 66.16 -25.66 0.20
CA GLU A 73 66.95 -25.86 -1.01
C GLU A 73 66.45 -24.87 -2.09
N LEU A 74 67.35 -24.09 -2.69
CA LEU A 74 66.99 -22.99 -3.60
C LEU A 74 66.11 -23.44 -4.80
N THR A 75 66.30 -24.67 -5.27
CA THR A 75 65.51 -25.31 -6.34
C THR A 75 64.06 -25.56 -5.92
N VAL A 76 63.81 -25.92 -4.66
CA VAL A 76 62.46 -26.14 -4.10
C VAL A 76 61.77 -24.81 -3.86
N LEU A 77 62.50 -23.81 -3.34
CA LEU A 77 61.98 -22.45 -3.15
C LEU A 77 61.54 -21.81 -4.47
N LYS A 78 62.37 -21.87 -5.52
CA LYS A 78 62.02 -21.34 -6.85
C LYS A 78 60.88 -22.12 -7.52
N LYS A 79 60.79 -23.45 -7.35
CA LYS A 79 59.63 -24.24 -7.81
C LYS A 79 58.34 -23.88 -7.08
N HIS A 80 58.40 -23.58 -5.79
CA HIS A 80 57.23 -23.12 -5.04
C HIS A 80 56.77 -21.73 -5.51
N GLN A 81 57.71 -20.80 -5.68
CA GLN A 81 57.47 -19.44 -6.18
C GLN A 81 56.73 -19.42 -7.54
N SER A 82 57.05 -20.36 -8.44
CA SER A 82 56.40 -20.49 -9.75
C SER A 82 55.08 -21.28 -9.74
N SER A 83 54.66 -21.84 -8.59
CA SER A 83 53.43 -22.64 -8.52
C SER A 83 52.17 -21.78 -8.60
N GLN A 84 51.13 -22.28 -9.28
CA GLN A 84 49.86 -21.53 -9.46
C GLN A 84 49.23 -21.09 -8.12
N LYS A 85 49.24 -21.97 -7.09
CA LYS A 85 48.74 -21.65 -5.75
C LYS A 85 49.51 -20.49 -5.10
N HIS A 86 50.83 -20.44 -5.29
CA HIS A 86 51.66 -19.33 -4.82
C HIS A 86 51.36 -18.04 -5.58
N LEU A 87 51.30 -18.10 -6.91
CA LEU A 87 51.02 -16.93 -7.76
C LEU A 87 49.64 -16.33 -7.52
N LEU A 88 48.62 -17.15 -7.24
CA LEU A 88 47.29 -16.70 -6.83
C LEU A 88 47.35 -15.95 -5.48
N ASN A 89 47.90 -16.59 -4.44
CA ASN A 89 47.97 -15.97 -3.11
C ASN A 89 48.84 -14.71 -3.09
N LEU A 90 49.89 -14.65 -3.93
CA LEU A 90 50.74 -13.47 -4.08
C LEU A 90 50.03 -12.32 -4.82
N ARG A 91 49.14 -12.60 -5.78
CA ARG A 91 48.22 -11.60 -6.36
C ARG A 91 47.26 -11.07 -5.30
N SER A 92 46.63 -11.94 -4.51
CA SER A 92 45.75 -11.52 -3.40
C SER A 92 46.46 -10.62 -2.38
N THR A 93 47.72 -10.90 -2.02
CA THR A 93 48.48 -10.00 -1.12
C THR A 93 48.99 -8.71 -1.77
N LYS A 94 49.11 -8.62 -3.10
CA LYS A 94 49.35 -7.32 -3.76
C LYS A 94 48.14 -6.40 -3.61
N ASN A 95 46.93 -6.95 -3.71
CA ASN A 95 45.70 -6.19 -3.44
C ASN A 95 45.65 -5.77 -1.95
N ILE A 96 45.99 -6.66 -1.01
CA ILE A 96 46.05 -6.34 0.43
C ILE A 96 47.02 -5.19 0.75
N LYS A 97 48.12 -5.02 -0.01
CA LYS A 97 48.99 -3.83 0.16
C LYS A 97 48.34 -2.50 -0.26
N GLN A 98 47.33 -2.51 -1.14
CA GLN A 98 46.47 -1.34 -1.35
C GLN A 98 45.51 -1.16 -0.17
N THR A 99 45.02 -2.26 0.43
CA THR A 99 44.11 -2.26 1.58
C THR A 99 44.75 -1.88 2.93
N ILE A 100 46.08 -1.82 3.03
CA ILE A 100 46.77 -1.33 4.23
C ILE A 100 46.92 0.20 4.19
N ASN A 101 47.12 0.80 3.02
CA ASN A 101 47.08 2.26 2.89
C ASN A 101 45.66 2.83 3.12
N SER A 102 44.60 2.02 2.98
CA SER A 102 43.22 2.43 3.28
C SER A 102 42.84 2.39 4.77
N TYR A 103 43.79 2.14 5.69
CA TYR A 103 43.56 2.42 7.12
C TYR A 103 43.55 3.92 7.43
N PHE A 104 44.15 4.74 6.57
CA PHE A 104 43.63 6.09 6.35
C PHE A 104 42.44 5.96 5.40
N ILE A 105 41.24 5.81 5.96
CA ILE A 105 40.03 6.12 5.20
C ILE A 105 40.11 7.60 4.87
N ASP A 106 40.36 7.87 3.60
CA ASP A 106 40.22 9.20 3.01
C ASP A 106 38.75 9.61 3.16
N ASP A 107 38.48 10.38 4.22
CA ASP A 107 37.14 10.77 4.69
C ASP A 107 36.33 11.46 3.56
N SER A 108 37.03 12.10 2.61
CA SER A 108 36.43 12.65 1.38
C SER A 108 35.80 11.56 0.49
N LYS A 109 36.44 10.39 0.36
CA LYS A 109 35.95 9.27 -0.46
C LYS A 109 34.78 8.54 0.18
N SER A 110 34.79 8.37 1.50
CA SER A 110 33.63 7.79 2.21
C SER A 110 32.40 8.71 2.04
N LYS A 111 32.58 10.01 2.28
CA LYS A 111 31.52 11.01 2.10
C LYS A 111 31.01 11.08 0.65
N LEU A 112 31.88 10.96 -0.35
CA LEU A 112 31.47 10.90 -1.75
C LEU A 112 30.67 9.62 -2.06
N GLN A 113 31.06 8.45 -1.52
CA GLN A 113 30.28 7.22 -1.69
C GLN A 113 28.88 7.32 -1.05
N ASP A 114 28.77 7.90 0.15
CA ASP A 114 27.46 8.13 0.78
C ASP A 114 26.62 9.17 0.02
N GLN A 115 27.24 10.20 -0.56
CA GLN A 115 26.56 11.15 -1.46
C GLN A 115 26.04 10.48 -2.74
N ILE A 116 26.80 9.56 -3.34
CA ILE A 116 26.35 8.76 -4.49
C ILE A 116 25.19 7.82 -4.09
N LYS A 117 25.32 7.09 -2.97
CA LYS A 117 24.23 6.28 -2.41
C LYS A 117 22.96 7.10 -2.20
N LYS A 118 23.10 8.31 -1.64
CA LYS A 118 21.98 9.24 -1.43
C LYS A 118 21.32 9.64 -2.74
N ALA A 119 22.10 10.00 -3.76
CA ALA A 119 21.57 10.37 -5.08
C ALA A 119 20.85 9.20 -5.76
N GLU A 120 21.39 7.99 -5.67
CA GLU A 120 20.74 6.78 -6.21
C GLU A 120 19.43 6.46 -5.47
N MET A 121 19.37 6.62 -4.14
CA MET A 121 18.14 6.47 -3.36
C MET A 121 17.09 7.56 -3.67
N LEU A 122 17.52 8.81 -3.88
CA LEU A 122 16.65 9.93 -4.30
C LEU A 122 16.00 9.63 -5.67
N LEU A 123 16.77 9.14 -6.64
CA LEU A 123 16.26 8.76 -7.96
C LEU A 123 15.29 7.57 -7.91
N CYS A 124 15.53 6.58 -7.03
CA CYS A 124 14.58 5.49 -6.77
C CYS A 124 13.28 6.00 -6.14
N GLY A 125 13.39 6.98 -5.23
CA GLY A 125 12.24 7.67 -4.63
C GLY A 125 11.40 8.41 -5.67
N PHE A 126 12.05 9.18 -6.56
CA PHE A 126 11.39 9.87 -7.69
C PHE A 126 10.63 8.90 -8.60
N ILE A 127 11.25 7.78 -9.02
CA ILE A 127 10.58 6.74 -9.82
C ILE A 127 9.35 6.17 -9.09
N SER A 128 9.44 5.97 -7.77
CA SER A 128 8.37 5.37 -6.96
C SER A 128 7.24 6.34 -6.64
N GLU A 129 7.52 7.64 -6.48
CA GLU A 129 6.52 8.68 -6.26
C GLU A 129 5.71 8.95 -7.55
N HIS A 130 6.39 8.97 -8.71
CA HIS A 130 5.78 9.25 -10.02
C HIS A 130 5.35 7.99 -10.81
N ASN A 131 5.44 6.79 -10.23
CA ASN A 131 5.03 5.50 -10.83
C ASN A 131 5.76 5.12 -12.14
N LEU A 132 7.00 5.58 -12.33
CA LEU A 132 7.77 5.36 -13.56
C LEU A 132 8.26 3.90 -13.69
N SER A 133 8.61 3.47 -14.92
CA SER A 133 9.28 2.19 -15.16
C SER A 133 10.73 2.21 -14.69
N PHE A 134 11.24 1.07 -14.22
CA PHE A 134 12.66 0.95 -13.85
C PHE A 134 13.60 1.02 -15.06
N ASN A 135 13.10 0.88 -16.30
CA ASN A 135 13.95 0.98 -17.49
C ASN A 135 14.48 2.41 -17.73
N THR A 136 13.73 3.44 -17.32
CA THR A 136 14.15 4.84 -17.53
C THR A 136 15.38 5.21 -16.69
N ILE A 137 15.62 4.53 -15.56
CA ILE A 137 16.71 4.86 -14.64
C ILE A 137 18.10 4.77 -15.28
N GLY A 138 18.30 3.79 -16.18
CA GLY A 138 19.59 3.58 -16.85
C GLY A 138 19.91 4.66 -17.88
N HIS A 139 18.87 5.29 -18.45
CA HIS A 139 19.02 6.48 -19.30
C HIS A 139 19.17 7.75 -18.45
N LEU A 140 18.39 7.87 -17.36
CA LEU A 140 18.46 9.00 -16.45
C LEU A 140 19.83 9.10 -15.75
N SER A 141 20.41 7.99 -15.31
CA SER A 141 21.76 7.94 -14.72
C SER A 141 22.82 8.49 -15.68
N LYS A 142 22.73 8.17 -16.98
CA LYS A 142 23.64 8.67 -18.01
C LYS A 142 23.36 10.14 -18.36
N LEU A 143 22.08 10.53 -18.41
CA LEU A 143 21.68 11.91 -18.63
C LEU A 143 22.20 12.83 -17.51
N CYS A 144 22.18 12.37 -16.25
CA CYS A 144 22.78 13.12 -15.14
C CYS A 144 24.31 13.25 -15.27
N GLN A 145 25.02 12.22 -15.75
CA GLN A 145 26.47 12.30 -16.00
C GLN A 145 26.81 13.36 -17.07
N GLU A 146 26.00 13.43 -18.13
CA GLU A 146 26.21 14.36 -19.25
C GLU A 146 25.69 15.78 -18.97
N ALA A 147 24.63 15.93 -18.18
CA ALA A 147 24.08 17.24 -17.82
C ALA A 147 24.90 17.95 -16.72
N PHE A 148 25.61 17.20 -15.87
CA PHE A 148 26.38 17.71 -14.74
C PHE A 148 27.83 17.23 -14.82
N THR A 149 28.51 17.62 -15.91
CA THR A 149 29.89 17.19 -16.24
C THR A 149 30.96 17.73 -15.28
N ASP A 150 30.63 18.62 -14.37
CA ASP A 150 31.44 19.06 -13.24
C ASP A 150 31.31 18.10 -12.04
N SER A 151 30.09 17.65 -11.74
CA SER A 151 29.71 16.91 -10.54
C SER A 151 30.37 15.52 -10.42
N SER A 152 31.15 15.35 -9.35
CA SER A 152 31.72 14.06 -8.94
C SER A 152 30.64 13.04 -8.53
N ILE A 153 29.53 13.51 -7.96
CA ILE A 153 28.38 12.66 -7.60
C ILE A 153 27.71 12.13 -8.86
N ALA A 154 27.46 12.99 -9.86
CA ALA A 154 26.82 12.59 -11.11
C ALA A 154 27.66 11.56 -11.87
N LYS A 155 28.98 11.80 -12.00
CA LYS A 155 29.95 10.84 -12.56
C LYS A 155 29.99 9.51 -11.80
N GLY A 156 29.68 9.53 -10.50
CA GLY A 156 29.62 8.35 -9.64
C GLY A 156 28.32 7.55 -9.71
N LEU A 157 27.23 8.11 -10.26
CA LEU A 157 25.96 7.39 -10.44
C LEU A 157 26.16 6.19 -11.36
N ASN A 158 25.83 5.00 -10.88
CA ASN A 158 25.83 3.79 -11.69
C ASN A 158 24.62 2.94 -11.31
N ILE A 159 23.46 3.33 -11.84
CA ILE A 159 22.16 2.73 -11.52
C ILE A 159 21.40 2.37 -12.79
N GLY A 160 21.17 1.05 -12.96
CA GLY A 160 20.30 0.47 -13.99
C GLY A 160 19.15 -0.32 -13.34
N ARG A 161 18.26 -0.89 -14.19
CA ARG A 161 17.01 -1.59 -13.80
C ARG A 161 17.14 -2.40 -12.50
N THR A 162 17.97 -3.44 -12.48
CA THR A 162 18.12 -4.37 -11.34
C THR A 162 18.56 -3.67 -10.05
N LYS A 163 19.48 -2.69 -10.12
CA LYS A 163 19.92 -1.94 -8.94
C LYS A 163 18.83 -0.99 -8.42
N ALA A 164 18.07 -0.35 -9.31
CA ALA A 164 16.93 0.47 -8.90
C ALA A 164 15.81 -0.38 -8.26
N THR A 165 15.49 -1.54 -8.86
CA THR A 165 14.56 -2.52 -8.26
C THR A 165 15.03 -2.95 -6.88
N ALA A 166 16.32 -3.28 -6.71
CA ALA A 166 16.90 -3.68 -5.43
C ALA A 166 16.86 -2.56 -4.37
N ILE A 167 17.21 -1.32 -4.72
CA ILE A 167 17.14 -0.17 -3.80
C ILE A 167 15.68 0.12 -3.41
N THR A 168 14.75 0.14 -4.36
CA THR A 168 13.32 0.36 -4.09
C THR A 168 12.72 -0.76 -3.24
N LYS A 169 12.98 -2.03 -3.56
CA LYS A 169 12.39 -3.18 -2.85
C LYS A 169 13.11 -3.46 -1.52
N ASN A 170 14.41 -3.73 -1.58
CA ASN A 170 15.19 -4.35 -0.50
C ASN A 170 15.90 -3.33 0.41
N VAL A 171 15.91 -2.03 0.04
CA VAL A 171 16.44 -0.94 0.89
C VAL A 171 15.29 -0.05 1.39
N ILE A 172 14.77 0.85 0.56
CA ILE A 172 13.83 1.90 1.02
C ILE A 172 12.48 1.28 1.42
N GLY A 173 11.90 0.46 0.54
CA GLY A 173 10.62 -0.20 0.80
C GLY A 173 10.66 -1.23 1.95
N LYS A 174 11.81 -1.89 2.14
CA LYS A 174 12.05 -2.81 3.26
C LYS A 174 12.15 -2.07 4.58
N CYS A 175 13.03 -1.06 4.70
CA CYS A 175 13.16 -0.31 5.95
C CYS A 175 11.83 0.34 6.37
N TYR A 176 11.06 0.89 5.42
CA TYR A 176 9.74 1.45 5.72
C TYR A 176 8.74 0.42 6.26
N HIS A 177 8.76 -0.80 5.72
CA HIS A 177 7.93 -1.91 6.21
C HIS A 177 8.37 -2.38 7.61
N GLU A 178 9.68 -2.47 7.85
CA GLU A 178 10.25 -2.84 9.16
C GLU A 178 9.93 -1.79 10.23
N ASP A 179 10.01 -0.49 9.90
CA ASP A 179 9.60 0.61 10.77
C ASP A 179 8.10 0.52 11.12
N LEU A 180 7.23 0.28 10.12
CA LEU A 180 5.79 0.06 10.34
C LEU A 180 5.53 -1.19 11.19
N ALA A 181 6.22 -2.30 10.92
CA ALA A 181 6.10 -3.54 11.70
C ALA A 181 6.48 -3.33 13.17
N ASN A 182 7.49 -2.48 13.44
CA ASN A 182 7.88 -2.12 14.80
C ASN A 182 6.84 -1.24 15.50
N LYS A 183 6.12 -0.38 14.76
CA LYS A 183 4.96 0.34 15.31
C LYS A 183 3.77 -0.59 15.62
N LEU A 184 3.45 -1.55 14.75
CA LEU A 184 2.35 -2.50 14.99
C LEU A 184 2.61 -3.47 16.16
N LYS A 185 3.86 -3.67 16.58
CA LYS A 185 4.22 -4.39 17.83
C LYS A 185 3.87 -3.59 19.10
N LYS A 186 3.84 -2.26 19.00
CA LYS A 186 3.69 -1.31 20.12
C LYS A 186 2.26 -0.74 20.24
N TYR A 187 1.61 -0.46 19.12
CA TYR A 187 0.31 0.21 19.07
C TYR A 187 -0.82 -0.78 18.73
N LYS A 188 -2.00 -0.56 19.29
CA LYS A 188 -3.23 -1.26 18.88
C LYS A 188 -3.67 -0.75 17.50
N PHE A 189 -4.17 -1.64 16.66
CA PHE A 189 -4.49 -1.35 15.27
C PHE A 189 -5.71 -2.12 14.76
N SER A 190 -6.30 -1.61 13.70
CA SER A 190 -7.39 -2.26 12.96
C SER A 190 -6.91 -2.68 11.58
N VAL A 191 -7.33 -3.87 11.14
CA VAL A 191 -6.99 -4.43 9.83
C VAL A 191 -8.11 -4.12 8.84
N VAL A 192 -7.74 -3.71 7.64
CA VAL A 192 -8.66 -3.50 6.52
C VAL A 192 -8.16 -4.34 5.35
N ILE A 193 -9.01 -5.23 4.83
CA ILE A 193 -8.67 -6.02 3.64
C ILE A 193 -9.68 -5.81 2.51
N ASP A 194 -9.25 -6.11 1.30
CA ASP A 194 -10.07 -6.20 0.09
C ASP A 194 -9.35 -7.06 -0.95
N GLU A 195 -10.04 -7.54 -1.97
CA GLU A 195 -9.46 -8.41 -3.00
C GLU A 195 -9.70 -7.87 -4.42
N SER A 196 -8.66 -7.88 -5.26
CA SER A 196 -8.79 -7.48 -6.67
C SER A 196 -7.91 -8.30 -7.59
N THR A 197 -8.27 -8.33 -8.87
CA THR A 197 -7.47 -8.94 -9.94
C THR A 197 -6.86 -7.82 -10.77
N ASP A 198 -5.52 -7.79 -10.87
CA ASP A 198 -4.81 -6.74 -11.60
C ASP A 198 -4.75 -6.98 -13.12
N ILE A 199 -4.19 -6.02 -13.86
CA ILE A 199 -4.13 -6.06 -15.34
C ILE A 199 -3.23 -7.19 -15.89
N GLY A 200 -2.38 -7.80 -15.06
CA GLY A 200 -1.65 -9.03 -15.38
C GLY A 200 -2.41 -10.30 -14.98
N THR A 201 -3.72 -10.20 -14.70
CA THR A 201 -4.60 -11.27 -14.20
C THR A 201 -4.20 -11.89 -12.86
N VAL A 202 -3.33 -11.22 -12.09
CA VAL A 202 -2.94 -11.70 -10.76
C VAL A 202 -4.01 -11.28 -9.74
N LYS A 203 -4.57 -12.28 -9.04
CA LYS A 203 -5.51 -12.08 -7.93
C LYS A 203 -4.73 -11.81 -6.64
N ASN A 204 -4.87 -10.61 -6.10
CA ASN A 204 -4.18 -10.15 -4.91
C ASN A 204 -5.17 -9.75 -3.81
N MET A 205 -4.82 -10.02 -2.55
CA MET A 205 -5.44 -9.43 -1.36
C MET A 205 -4.61 -8.22 -0.93
N ALA A 206 -5.26 -7.08 -0.74
CA ALA A 206 -4.67 -5.91 -0.12
C ALA A 206 -4.87 -5.98 1.40
N ILE A 207 -3.81 -5.73 2.17
CA ILE A 207 -3.86 -5.53 3.62
C ILE A 207 -3.44 -4.09 3.92
N CYS A 208 -4.29 -3.37 4.64
CA CYS A 208 -4.03 -2.05 5.19
C CYS A 208 -4.27 -2.08 6.72
N VAL A 209 -3.58 -1.20 7.44
CA VAL A 209 -3.67 -1.07 8.90
C VAL A 209 -3.98 0.36 9.30
N LYS A 210 -4.94 0.55 10.22
CA LYS A 210 -5.29 1.85 10.81
C LYS A 210 -4.93 1.84 12.29
N TYR A 211 -4.17 2.83 12.75
CA TYR A 211 -3.67 2.91 14.12
C TYR A 211 -3.47 4.36 14.56
N TYR A 212 -3.35 4.61 15.87
CA TYR A 212 -2.88 5.89 16.38
C TYR A 212 -1.36 5.87 16.53
N ASP A 213 -0.67 6.73 15.79
CA ASP A 213 0.77 6.87 15.83
C ASP A 213 1.15 7.86 16.94
N GLY A 214 1.42 7.34 18.15
CA GLY A 214 1.77 8.15 19.32
C GLY A 214 3.16 8.81 19.28
N GLU A 215 3.92 8.64 18.21
CA GLU A 215 5.18 9.38 17.95
C GLU A 215 4.94 10.55 16.98
N LEU A 216 4.05 10.35 16.00
CA LEU A 216 3.62 11.40 15.07
C LEU A 216 2.39 12.18 15.57
N ASN A 217 1.83 11.79 16.72
CA ASN A 217 0.64 12.39 17.34
C ASN A 217 -0.55 12.44 16.37
N LYS A 218 -0.81 11.33 15.65
CA LYS A 218 -1.77 11.34 14.53
C LYS A 218 -2.40 9.97 14.28
N LEU A 219 -3.68 9.95 13.89
CA LEU A 219 -4.32 8.77 13.30
C LEU A 219 -3.78 8.55 11.88
N GLU A 220 -3.22 7.37 11.64
CA GLU A 220 -2.66 6.98 10.35
C GLU A 220 -3.38 5.74 9.82
N THR A 221 -3.53 5.67 8.50
CA THR A 221 -3.91 4.43 7.82
C THR A 221 -2.86 4.13 6.76
N LYS A 222 -2.12 3.04 6.94
CA LYS A 222 -1.00 2.65 6.08
C LYS A 222 -1.35 1.40 5.29
N PHE A 223 -0.76 1.31 4.11
CA PHE A 223 -0.58 0.03 3.43
C PHE A 223 0.34 -0.86 4.28
N TRP A 224 -0.03 -2.13 4.42
CA TRP A 224 0.80 -3.14 5.08
C TRP A 224 1.44 -4.05 4.04
N GLU A 225 0.63 -4.76 3.26
CA GLU A 225 1.13 -5.69 2.25
C GLU A 225 0.09 -5.96 1.16
N LEU A 226 0.55 -6.24 -0.07
CA LEU A 226 -0.25 -6.84 -1.13
C LEU A 226 0.22 -8.29 -1.27
N VAL A 227 -0.69 -9.26 -1.12
CA VAL A 227 -0.35 -10.69 -1.15
C VAL A 227 -1.05 -11.39 -2.32
N GLN A 228 -0.28 -12.12 -3.13
CA GLN A 228 -0.80 -12.90 -4.25
C GLN A 228 -1.52 -14.15 -3.72
N LEU A 229 -2.83 -14.26 -4.00
CA LEU A 229 -3.64 -15.38 -3.50
C LEU A 229 -3.49 -16.66 -4.33
N PHE A 230 -3.17 -16.54 -5.62
CA PHE A 230 -3.03 -17.68 -6.53
C PHE A 230 -1.58 -17.79 -7.00
N THR A 231 -0.80 -18.63 -6.32
CA THR A 231 0.61 -18.97 -6.59
C THR A 231 0.75 -20.06 -7.65
N ASP A 232 -0.18 -21.00 -7.64
CA ASP A 232 -0.14 -22.24 -8.42
C ASP A 232 -1.57 -22.75 -8.77
N PRO A 233 -1.72 -23.70 -9.72
CA PRO A 233 -3.04 -24.18 -10.14
C PRO A 233 -3.88 -24.85 -9.05
N ALA A 234 -3.28 -25.45 -8.02
CA ALA A 234 -4.04 -26.06 -6.92
C ALA A 234 -4.57 -24.97 -5.98
N SER A 235 -3.76 -23.97 -5.65
CA SER A 235 -4.16 -22.79 -4.90
C SER A 235 -5.28 -21.99 -5.60
N ALA A 236 -5.29 -21.97 -6.94
CA ALA A 236 -6.33 -21.36 -7.75
C ALA A 236 -7.62 -22.20 -7.77
N LYS A 237 -7.51 -23.53 -7.91
CA LYS A 237 -8.65 -24.46 -7.85
C LYS A 237 -9.34 -24.47 -6.47
N ALA A 238 -8.58 -24.27 -5.40
CA ALA A 238 -9.14 -24.08 -4.05
C ALA A 238 -9.88 -22.73 -3.88
N GLY A 239 -9.60 -21.74 -4.73
CA GLY A 239 -10.21 -20.42 -4.68
C GLY A 239 -9.68 -19.52 -3.55
N ALA A 240 -10.32 -18.37 -3.39
CA ALA A 240 -10.11 -17.45 -2.26
C ALA A 240 -11.12 -17.77 -1.17
N THR A 241 -10.87 -18.83 -0.39
CA THR A 241 -11.71 -19.21 0.75
C THR A 241 -11.46 -18.31 1.96
N ALA A 242 -12.43 -18.25 2.87
CA ALA A 242 -12.30 -17.51 4.11
C ALA A 242 -11.12 -17.98 4.95
N ASP A 243 -10.91 -19.30 5.05
CA ASP A 243 -9.75 -19.90 5.72
C ASP A 243 -8.43 -19.39 5.14
N LYS A 244 -8.33 -19.36 3.81
CA LYS A 244 -7.12 -18.92 3.10
C LYS A 244 -6.84 -17.43 3.34
N LEU A 245 -7.85 -16.57 3.15
CA LEU A 245 -7.73 -15.12 3.36
C LEU A 245 -7.34 -14.80 4.81
N TYR A 246 -8.00 -15.46 5.77
CA TYR A 246 -7.71 -15.37 7.20
C TYR A 246 -6.27 -15.83 7.52
N SER A 247 -5.86 -17.02 7.05
CA SER A 247 -4.50 -17.53 7.31
C SER A 247 -3.42 -16.67 6.67
N THR A 248 -3.62 -16.21 5.43
CA THR A 248 -2.66 -15.34 4.72
C THR A 248 -2.53 -13.98 5.43
N MET A 249 -3.64 -13.42 5.91
CA MET A 249 -3.63 -12.17 6.69
C MET A 249 -2.83 -12.33 7.99
N LEU A 250 -3.15 -13.35 8.80
CA LEU A 250 -2.47 -13.57 10.08
C LEU A 250 -0.99 -13.91 9.91
N ASN A 251 -0.64 -14.74 8.92
CA ASN A 251 0.76 -15.09 8.64
C ASN A 251 1.62 -13.86 8.35
N SER A 252 1.11 -12.87 7.59
CA SER A 252 1.86 -11.62 7.31
C SER A 252 2.28 -10.89 8.59
N PHE A 253 1.45 -10.92 9.63
CA PHE A 253 1.75 -10.32 10.94
C PHE A 253 2.66 -11.22 11.79
N ILE A 254 2.43 -12.54 11.79
CA ILE A 254 3.22 -13.53 12.55
C ILE A 254 4.68 -13.58 12.05
N GLU A 255 4.90 -13.60 10.73
CA GLU A 255 6.23 -13.61 10.11
C GLU A 255 7.02 -12.33 10.43
N ASN A 256 6.33 -11.18 10.52
CA ASN A 256 6.89 -9.90 10.97
C ASN A 256 7.00 -9.76 12.50
N LYS A 257 6.64 -10.82 13.26
CA LYS A 257 6.68 -10.89 14.73
C LYS A 257 5.80 -9.83 15.42
N ILE A 258 4.59 -9.62 14.90
CA ILE A 258 3.59 -8.71 15.47
C ILE A 258 2.63 -9.48 16.38
N THR A 259 2.40 -8.97 17.59
CA THR A 259 1.46 -9.54 18.55
C THR A 259 0.02 -9.36 18.06
N LEU A 260 -0.70 -10.47 17.85
CA LEU A 260 -2.08 -10.43 17.33
C LEU A 260 -3.08 -9.78 18.31
N ASP A 261 -2.75 -9.70 19.61
CA ASP A 261 -3.58 -9.01 20.61
C ASP A 261 -3.73 -7.51 20.35
N ASN A 262 -2.80 -6.91 19.61
CA ASN A 262 -2.91 -5.52 19.17
C ASN A 262 -4.02 -5.31 18.12
N ILE A 263 -4.54 -6.37 17.49
CA ILE A 263 -5.67 -6.27 16.55
C ILE A 263 -6.95 -6.00 17.35
N ILE A 264 -7.53 -4.81 17.18
CA ILE A 264 -8.78 -4.37 17.85
C ILE A 264 -9.99 -4.26 16.92
N GLY A 265 -9.77 -4.16 15.60
CA GLY A 265 -10.83 -3.97 14.63
C GLY A 265 -10.56 -4.60 13.26
N PHE A 266 -11.63 -4.90 12.52
CA PHE A 266 -11.57 -5.46 11.17
C PHE A 266 -12.60 -4.83 10.23
N ALA A 267 -12.23 -4.54 8.97
CA ALA A 267 -13.17 -4.20 7.91
C ALA A 267 -12.82 -4.85 6.57
N SER A 268 -13.85 -5.11 5.77
CA SER A 268 -13.73 -5.61 4.40
C SER A 268 -15.00 -5.27 3.59
N ASP A 269 -15.11 -5.83 2.39
CA ASP A 269 -16.30 -5.78 1.56
C ASP A 269 -17.49 -6.52 2.21
N GLY A 270 -18.65 -6.53 1.54
CA GLY A 270 -19.88 -7.13 2.08
C GLY A 270 -20.04 -8.64 1.83
N CYS A 271 -19.08 -9.33 1.20
CA CYS A 271 -19.32 -10.67 0.66
C CYS A 271 -19.40 -11.78 1.74
N ASN A 272 -19.98 -12.92 1.37
CA ASN A 272 -20.14 -14.07 2.27
C ASN A 272 -18.80 -14.63 2.77
N THR A 273 -17.72 -14.53 1.99
CA THR A 273 -16.37 -14.95 2.41
C THR A 273 -15.84 -14.10 3.56
N MET A 274 -16.19 -12.81 3.60
CA MET A 274 -15.76 -11.87 4.63
C MET A 274 -16.72 -11.79 5.82
N PHE A 275 -18.04 -11.79 5.57
CA PHE A 275 -19.10 -11.55 6.57
C PHE A 275 -20.30 -12.52 6.50
N GLY A 276 -20.12 -13.72 5.95
CA GLY A 276 -21.08 -14.82 6.12
C GLY A 276 -21.20 -15.24 7.59
N ALA A 277 -22.38 -15.75 7.98
CA ALA A 277 -22.69 -16.10 9.37
C ALA A 277 -21.81 -17.23 9.94
N HIS A 278 -21.31 -18.12 9.07
CA HIS A 278 -20.41 -19.22 9.40
C HIS A 278 -19.26 -19.25 8.41
N ASN A 279 -18.08 -19.71 8.85
CA ASN A 279 -16.89 -19.89 8.02
C ASN A 279 -16.53 -18.67 7.15
N SER A 280 -16.61 -17.47 7.73
CA SER A 280 -16.15 -16.22 7.12
C SER A 280 -14.93 -15.66 7.86
N VAL A 281 -14.20 -14.73 7.25
CA VAL A 281 -13.04 -14.09 7.89
C VAL A 281 -13.46 -13.40 9.19
N SER A 282 -14.57 -12.65 9.20
CA SER A 282 -15.05 -11.97 10.41
C SER A 282 -15.65 -12.93 11.45
N SER A 283 -16.20 -14.10 11.07
CA SER A 283 -16.64 -15.08 12.07
C SER A 283 -15.45 -15.71 12.80
N LYS A 284 -14.39 -16.08 12.05
CA LYS A 284 -13.14 -16.63 12.60
C LYS A 284 -12.39 -15.62 13.47
N LEU A 285 -12.34 -14.35 13.05
CA LEU A 285 -11.76 -13.28 13.87
C LEU A 285 -12.54 -13.07 15.18
N LYS A 286 -13.87 -13.18 15.19
CA LYS A 286 -14.67 -13.09 16.43
C LYS A 286 -14.46 -14.28 17.38
N GLU A 287 -14.20 -15.45 16.83
CA GLU A 287 -13.89 -16.69 17.56
C GLU A 287 -12.49 -16.61 18.20
N GLN A 288 -11.47 -16.19 17.44
CA GLN A 288 -10.10 -16.03 17.93
C GLN A 288 -9.92 -14.80 18.84
N PHE A 289 -10.61 -13.70 18.55
CA PHE A 289 -10.47 -12.41 19.23
C PHE A 289 -11.81 -11.93 19.80
N PRO A 290 -12.25 -12.47 20.95
CA PRO A 290 -13.43 -11.97 21.65
C PRO A 290 -13.38 -10.45 21.84
N GLY A 291 -14.49 -9.78 21.51
CA GLY A 291 -14.61 -8.32 21.57
C GLY A 291 -13.91 -7.55 20.44
N ILE A 292 -13.50 -8.20 19.34
CA ILE A 292 -13.06 -7.49 18.13
C ILE A 292 -14.23 -6.77 17.45
N PHE A 293 -14.05 -5.50 17.13
CA PHE A 293 -15.01 -4.71 16.35
C PHE A 293 -14.93 -5.10 14.86
N VAL A 294 -16.06 -5.33 14.20
CA VAL A 294 -16.07 -5.68 12.76
C VAL A 294 -17.05 -4.81 11.98
N GLN A 295 -16.60 -4.24 10.85
CA GLN A 295 -17.39 -3.32 10.04
C GLN A 295 -17.45 -3.75 8.56
N LYS A 296 -18.65 -4.08 8.08
CA LYS A 296 -18.92 -4.20 6.63
C LYS A 296 -18.74 -2.84 5.96
N CYS A 297 -18.11 -2.77 4.79
CA CYS A 297 -17.90 -1.48 4.12
C CYS A 297 -19.21 -0.73 3.82
N ILE A 298 -19.44 0.37 4.55
CA ILE A 298 -20.64 1.21 4.42
C ILE A 298 -20.75 1.81 3.02
N CYS A 299 -19.62 2.19 2.42
CA CYS A 299 -19.54 2.75 1.07
C CYS A 299 -20.00 1.77 -0.01
N HIS A 300 -19.66 0.48 0.17
CA HIS A 300 -20.14 -0.62 -0.68
C HIS A 300 -21.62 -0.90 -0.41
N SER A 301 -22.06 -0.95 0.86
CA SER A 301 -23.48 -1.10 1.22
C SER A 301 -24.35 -0.01 0.59
N LEU A 302 -23.98 1.27 0.71
CA LEU A 302 -24.69 2.40 0.08
C LEU A 302 -24.67 2.33 -1.45
N HIS A 303 -23.65 1.71 -2.06
CA HIS A 303 -23.64 1.45 -3.49
C HIS A 303 -24.66 0.36 -3.88
N LEU A 304 -24.73 -0.74 -3.12
CA LEU A 304 -25.72 -1.80 -3.34
C LEU A 304 -27.15 -1.28 -3.16
N VAL A 305 -27.41 -0.49 -2.12
CA VAL A 305 -28.70 0.17 -1.86
C VAL A 305 -29.18 0.94 -3.09
N ALA A 306 -28.33 1.82 -3.65
CA ALA A 306 -28.67 2.55 -4.87
C ALA A 306 -28.87 1.60 -6.06
N SER A 307 -28.01 0.60 -6.22
CA SER A 307 -28.08 -0.36 -7.33
C SER A 307 -29.24 -1.36 -7.24
N ALA A 308 -29.88 -1.51 -6.08
CA ALA A 308 -31.12 -2.26 -5.90
C ALA A 308 -32.32 -1.36 -6.22
N ALA A 309 -32.44 -0.21 -5.53
CA ALA A 309 -33.50 0.78 -5.71
C ALA A 309 -33.75 1.14 -7.17
N CYS A 310 -32.69 1.36 -7.95
CA CYS A 310 -32.82 1.82 -9.34
C CYS A 310 -33.37 0.76 -10.30
N LYS A 311 -33.40 -0.53 -9.91
CA LYS A 311 -34.07 -1.60 -10.67
C LYS A 311 -35.61 -1.51 -10.63
N THR A 312 -36.17 -0.69 -9.73
CA THR A 312 -37.63 -0.43 -9.65
C THR A 312 -38.12 0.55 -10.73
N LEU A 313 -37.22 1.34 -11.31
CA LEU A 313 -37.52 2.29 -12.40
C LEU A 313 -37.50 1.59 -13.76
N PRO A 314 -38.10 2.19 -14.81
CA PRO A 314 -37.97 1.67 -16.17
C PRO A 314 -36.51 1.60 -16.61
N ARG A 315 -36.14 0.47 -17.22
CA ARG A 315 -34.78 0.21 -17.73
C ARG A 315 -34.31 1.30 -18.71
N ASP A 316 -35.22 1.92 -19.45
CA ASP A 316 -34.94 3.07 -20.32
C ASP A 316 -34.24 4.24 -19.61
N CYS A 317 -34.37 4.38 -18.28
CA CYS A 317 -33.59 5.35 -17.52
C CYS A 317 -32.08 5.07 -17.58
N GLU A 318 -31.64 3.81 -17.42
CA GLU A 318 -30.22 3.46 -17.56
C GLU A 318 -29.77 3.40 -19.02
N ASP A 319 -30.62 2.81 -19.87
CA ASP A 319 -30.30 2.61 -21.29
C ASP A 319 -30.17 3.97 -22.00
N LEU A 320 -30.96 4.99 -21.66
CA LEU A 320 -30.82 6.35 -22.19
C LEU A 320 -29.46 6.99 -21.86
N VAL A 321 -28.99 6.90 -20.60
CA VAL A 321 -27.64 7.40 -20.22
C VAL A 321 -26.56 6.69 -21.02
N ARG A 322 -26.67 5.36 -21.14
CA ARG A 322 -25.68 4.50 -21.80
C ARG A 322 -25.62 4.76 -23.30
N ASP A 323 -26.78 4.89 -23.94
CA ASP A 323 -26.92 5.12 -25.37
C ASP A 323 -26.43 6.53 -25.75
N ILE A 324 -26.83 7.58 -25.01
CA ILE A 324 -26.33 8.95 -25.21
C ILE A 324 -24.79 8.99 -25.06
N PHE A 325 -24.24 8.40 -24.01
CA PHE A 325 -22.78 8.38 -23.83
C PHE A 325 -22.08 7.69 -25.00
N ASN A 326 -22.52 6.48 -25.38
CA ASN A 326 -21.93 5.72 -26.48
C ASN A 326 -22.06 6.44 -27.83
N TYR A 327 -23.13 7.21 -28.04
CA TYR A 327 -23.40 7.95 -29.28
C TYR A 327 -22.33 9.00 -29.60
N PHE A 328 -21.87 9.72 -28.57
CA PHE A 328 -20.89 10.81 -28.67
C PHE A 328 -19.45 10.35 -28.42
N LYS A 329 -19.23 9.35 -27.55
CA LYS A 329 -17.92 8.91 -27.02
C LYS A 329 -16.76 8.94 -28.02
N SER A 330 -16.99 8.47 -29.24
CA SER A 330 -15.96 8.24 -30.27
C SER A 330 -16.13 9.09 -31.53
N SER A 331 -16.97 10.14 -31.51
CA SER A 331 -17.23 10.96 -32.70
C SER A 331 -16.98 12.45 -32.43
N CYS A 332 -15.82 12.94 -32.87
CA CYS A 332 -15.47 14.37 -32.82
C CYS A 332 -16.48 15.24 -33.59
N LYS A 333 -17.00 14.75 -34.73
CA LYS A 333 -18.06 15.43 -35.50
C LYS A 333 -19.30 15.67 -34.62
N ARG A 334 -19.83 14.62 -33.99
CA ARG A 334 -21.05 14.72 -33.17
C ARG A 334 -20.84 15.56 -31.91
N ILE A 335 -19.65 15.52 -31.31
CA ILE A 335 -19.31 16.40 -30.18
C ILE A 335 -19.27 17.87 -30.63
N SER A 336 -18.71 18.18 -31.81
CA SER A 336 -18.71 19.53 -32.38
C SER A 336 -20.12 20.01 -32.69
N GLN A 337 -20.92 19.19 -33.36
CA GLN A 337 -22.32 19.50 -33.66
C GLN A 337 -23.16 19.67 -32.39
N LEU A 338 -22.96 18.85 -31.36
CA LEU A 338 -23.65 19.01 -30.08
C LEU A 338 -23.36 20.39 -29.47
N LYS A 339 -22.11 20.88 -29.55
CA LYS A 339 -21.76 22.20 -29.03
C LYS A 339 -22.59 23.31 -29.67
N GLU A 340 -22.90 23.24 -30.96
CA GLU A 340 -23.77 24.22 -31.63
C GLU A 340 -25.15 24.31 -30.95
N PHE A 341 -25.73 23.17 -30.52
CA PHE A 341 -26.99 23.15 -29.75
C PHE A 341 -26.81 23.54 -28.27
N GLN A 342 -25.62 23.37 -27.69
CA GLN A 342 -25.30 23.85 -26.33
C GLN A 342 -25.22 25.37 -26.32
N ASP A 343 -24.45 25.95 -27.25
CA ASP A 343 -24.32 27.40 -27.46
C ASP A 343 -25.71 28.03 -27.75
N LEU A 344 -26.54 27.41 -28.60
CA LEU A 344 -27.91 27.84 -28.89
C LEU A 344 -28.89 27.77 -27.70
N CYS A 345 -28.61 26.93 -26.69
CA CYS A 345 -29.42 26.80 -25.48
C CYS A 345 -28.85 27.60 -24.29
N GLU A 346 -27.84 28.45 -24.52
CA GLU A 346 -27.10 29.18 -23.48
C GLU A 346 -26.47 28.26 -22.40
N LEU A 347 -26.07 27.03 -22.80
CA LEU A 347 -25.51 26.02 -21.92
C LEU A 347 -23.98 25.92 -22.04
N GLU A 348 -23.33 25.69 -20.90
CA GLU A 348 -21.88 25.41 -20.85
C GLU A 348 -21.50 24.19 -21.72
N PRO A 349 -20.52 24.30 -22.63
CA PRO A 349 -20.11 23.24 -23.56
C PRO A 349 -19.54 21.97 -22.89
N HIS A 350 -20.41 21.02 -22.61
CA HIS A 350 -20.08 19.84 -21.81
C HIS A 350 -20.16 18.51 -22.55
N LYS A 351 -19.14 17.67 -22.35
CA LYS A 351 -19.14 16.27 -22.81
C LYS A 351 -20.03 15.39 -21.92
N MET A 352 -20.77 14.48 -22.55
CA MET A 352 -21.62 13.51 -21.87
C MET A 352 -20.79 12.51 -21.05
N LEU A 353 -21.25 12.21 -19.83
CA LEU A 353 -20.51 11.40 -18.87
C LEU A 353 -20.83 9.91 -19.00
N ARG A 354 -19.82 9.06 -18.74
CA ARG A 354 -20.00 7.60 -18.73
C ARG A 354 -20.71 7.16 -17.45
N PRO A 355 -21.81 6.38 -17.51
CA PRO A 355 -22.29 5.63 -16.36
C PRO A 355 -21.28 4.51 -16.03
N ALA A 356 -20.62 4.57 -14.87
CA ALA A 356 -19.68 3.53 -14.46
C ALA A 356 -20.45 2.31 -13.96
N GLN A 357 -20.19 1.16 -14.59
CA GLN A 357 -20.92 -0.11 -14.42
C GLN A 357 -20.97 -0.65 -12.98
N THR A 358 -20.11 -0.14 -12.08
CA THR A 358 -19.96 -0.61 -10.70
C THR A 358 -19.98 0.50 -9.65
N ARG A 359 -20.28 1.76 -10.02
CA ARG A 359 -20.32 2.89 -9.07
C ARG A 359 -21.42 3.92 -9.42
N TRP A 360 -22.59 3.78 -8.79
CA TRP A 360 -23.74 4.74 -8.85
C TRP A 360 -23.38 6.20 -8.51
N LEU A 361 -22.28 6.44 -7.80
CA LEU A 361 -21.65 7.75 -7.64
C LEU A 361 -21.45 8.51 -8.96
N SER A 362 -21.08 7.79 -10.04
CA SER A 362 -20.94 8.36 -11.38
C SER A 362 -22.28 8.61 -12.09
N LEU A 363 -23.30 7.80 -11.77
CA LEU A 363 -24.60 7.88 -12.41
C LEU A 363 -25.42 9.06 -11.87
N SER A 364 -25.22 9.46 -10.61
CA SER A 364 -25.71 10.76 -10.13
C SER A 364 -25.17 11.91 -10.99
N MET A 365 -23.88 11.93 -11.31
CA MET A 365 -23.29 12.98 -12.16
C MET A 365 -23.79 12.91 -13.60
N ALA A 366 -23.98 11.70 -14.16
CA ALA A 366 -24.51 11.51 -15.50
C ALA A 366 -25.99 11.90 -15.62
N VAL A 367 -26.80 11.65 -14.59
CA VAL A 367 -28.19 12.13 -14.49
C VAL A 367 -28.23 13.66 -14.45
N SER A 368 -27.46 14.31 -13.57
CA SER A 368 -27.40 15.78 -13.51
C SER A 368 -26.98 16.38 -14.86
N ARG A 369 -25.94 15.83 -15.50
CA ARG A 369 -25.48 16.25 -16.83
C ARG A 369 -26.54 16.09 -17.91
N ILE A 370 -27.34 15.03 -17.88
CA ILE A 370 -28.40 14.80 -18.88
C ILE A 370 -29.59 15.74 -18.69
N ILE A 371 -29.91 16.15 -17.46
CA ILE A 371 -30.97 17.14 -17.19
C ILE A 371 -30.52 18.54 -17.59
N GLU A 372 -29.32 18.94 -17.19
CA GLU A 372 -28.65 20.18 -17.61
C GLU A 372 -28.65 20.33 -19.14
N GLN A 373 -28.33 19.25 -19.85
CA GLN A 373 -28.19 19.22 -21.30
C GLN A 373 -29.46 18.75 -22.03
N TRP A 374 -30.59 18.59 -21.34
CA TRP A 374 -31.77 17.88 -21.88
C TRP A 374 -32.32 18.53 -23.14
N GLU A 375 -32.46 19.86 -23.15
CA GLU A 375 -33.04 20.57 -24.28
C GLU A 375 -32.09 20.63 -25.48
N ALA A 376 -30.79 20.87 -25.26
CA ALA A 376 -29.77 20.81 -26.31
C ALA A 376 -29.68 19.41 -26.94
N LEU A 377 -29.72 18.34 -26.12
CA LEU A 377 -29.80 16.97 -26.60
C LEU A 377 -31.09 16.71 -27.40
N LYS A 378 -32.24 17.15 -26.88
CA LYS A 378 -33.56 16.99 -27.52
C LYS A 378 -33.62 17.69 -28.88
N GLN A 379 -33.05 18.90 -29.01
CA GLN A 379 -32.95 19.62 -30.28
C GLN A 379 -31.90 19.00 -31.22
N TYR A 380 -30.72 18.65 -30.72
CA TYR A 380 -29.68 17.95 -31.50
C TYR A 380 -30.23 16.67 -32.13
N PHE A 381 -30.87 15.81 -31.33
CA PHE A 381 -31.47 14.58 -31.83
C PHE A 381 -32.68 14.86 -32.73
N ALA A 382 -33.51 15.88 -32.46
CA ALA A 382 -34.62 16.26 -33.35
C ALA A 382 -34.16 16.62 -34.77
N ALA A 383 -33.02 17.31 -34.90
CA ALA A 383 -32.43 17.67 -36.18
C ALA A 383 -31.73 16.47 -36.85
N ASN A 384 -30.90 15.72 -36.13
CA ASN A 384 -29.95 14.78 -36.76
C ASN A 384 -30.46 13.33 -36.91
N TYR A 385 -31.46 12.87 -36.14
CA TYR A 385 -31.77 11.42 -36.04
C TYR A 385 -32.13 10.73 -37.37
N LYS A 386 -32.77 11.45 -38.28
CA LYS A 386 -33.16 10.93 -39.61
C LYS A 386 -31.95 10.78 -40.54
N ASP A 387 -30.99 11.70 -40.45
CA ASP A 387 -29.84 11.76 -41.35
C ASP A 387 -28.72 10.82 -40.89
N ASP A 388 -28.55 10.66 -39.58
CA ASP A 388 -27.67 9.63 -39.00
C ASP A 388 -28.15 8.20 -39.31
N ARG A 389 -29.45 7.98 -39.57
CA ARG A 389 -30.09 6.69 -39.91
C ARG A 389 -29.81 5.54 -38.91
N LEU A 390 -29.48 5.87 -37.66
CA LEU A 390 -29.20 4.90 -36.59
C LEU A 390 -30.42 4.71 -35.69
N LYS A 391 -30.86 3.46 -35.51
CA LYS A 391 -31.94 3.10 -34.56
C LYS A 391 -31.67 3.62 -33.14
N VAL A 392 -30.40 3.69 -32.73
CA VAL A 392 -29.98 4.28 -31.44
C VAL A 392 -30.32 5.77 -31.36
N ALA A 393 -30.10 6.55 -32.43
CA ALA A 393 -30.42 7.98 -32.45
C ALA A 393 -31.94 8.22 -32.41
N GLU A 394 -32.70 7.42 -33.15
CA GLU A 394 -34.16 7.41 -33.13
C GLU A 394 -34.71 7.04 -31.74
N ASN A 395 -34.19 5.99 -31.10
CA ASN A 395 -34.57 5.59 -29.75
C ASN A 395 -34.25 6.69 -28.71
N ILE A 396 -33.08 7.34 -28.80
CA ILE A 396 -32.73 8.48 -27.93
C ILE A 396 -33.71 9.63 -28.16
N TYR A 397 -34.02 9.98 -29.41
CA TYR A 397 -34.99 11.05 -29.74
C TYR A 397 -36.37 10.80 -29.12
N HIS A 398 -36.90 9.58 -29.24
CA HIS A 398 -38.20 9.23 -28.64
C HIS A 398 -38.15 9.27 -27.10
N ARG A 399 -37.09 8.76 -26.48
CA ARG A 399 -36.91 8.81 -25.02
C ARG A 399 -36.74 10.23 -24.47
N LEU A 400 -36.06 11.13 -25.20
CA LEU A 400 -35.95 12.56 -24.83
C LEU A 400 -37.27 13.33 -24.99
N LYS A 401 -38.25 12.75 -25.69
CA LYS A 401 -39.62 13.27 -25.81
C LYS A 401 -40.62 12.68 -24.82
N ASP A 402 -40.26 11.62 -24.09
CA ASP A 402 -41.11 10.99 -23.06
C ASP A 402 -41.09 11.84 -21.77
N PRO A 403 -42.24 12.44 -21.34
CA PRO A 403 -42.29 13.23 -20.12
C PRO A 403 -42.03 12.39 -18.87
N SER A 404 -42.39 11.09 -18.87
CA SER A 404 -42.18 10.21 -17.73
C SER A 404 -40.70 9.96 -17.46
N LEU A 405 -39.88 9.81 -18.52
CA LEU A 405 -38.43 9.73 -18.38
C LEU A 405 -37.84 11.02 -17.81
N PHE A 406 -38.29 12.20 -18.26
CA PHE A 406 -37.83 13.46 -17.67
C PHE A 406 -38.20 13.57 -16.18
N MET A 407 -39.38 13.08 -15.78
CA MET A 407 -39.79 13.01 -14.36
C MET A 407 -38.92 12.04 -13.54
N TYR A 408 -38.62 10.84 -14.06
CA TYR A 408 -37.71 9.90 -13.36
C TYR A 408 -36.29 10.47 -13.22
N TYR A 409 -35.75 11.12 -14.24
CA TYR A 409 -34.46 11.82 -14.15
C TYR A 409 -34.50 12.93 -13.11
N THR A 410 -35.56 13.75 -13.11
CA THR A 410 -35.77 14.82 -12.12
C THR A 410 -35.79 14.28 -10.69
N PHE A 411 -36.49 13.16 -10.45
CA PHE A 411 -36.49 12.46 -9.17
C PHE A 411 -35.12 11.88 -8.80
N LEU A 412 -34.43 11.21 -9.74
CA LEU A 412 -33.07 10.69 -9.55
C LEU A 412 -32.08 11.81 -9.16
N ASN A 413 -32.20 12.99 -9.76
CA ASN A 413 -31.38 14.15 -9.43
C ASN A 413 -31.67 14.76 -8.05
N TYR A 414 -32.79 14.42 -7.41
CA TYR A 414 -33.10 14.76 -6.03
C TYR A 414 -32.59 13.69 -5.03
N ILE A 415 -32.79 12.41 -5.32
CA ILE A 415 -32.54 11.31 -4.37
C ILE A 415 -31.09 10.81 -4.38
N LEU A 416 -30.43 10.76 -5.55
CA LEU A 416 -29.05 10.28 -5.66
C LEU A 416 -28.01 11.18 -4.96
N PRO A 417 -28.12 12.53 -4.96
CA PRO A 417 -27.22 13.39 -4.19
C PRO A 417 -27.18 13.09 -2.69
N LYS A 418 -28.29 12.62 -2.09
CA LYS A 418 -28.35 12.26 -0.66
C LYS A 418 -27.44 11.05 -0.37
N ILE A 419 -27.61 9.96 -1.10
CA ILE A 419 -26.80 8.74 -0.96
C ILE A 419 -25.33 9.02 -1.32
N THR A 420 -25.09 9.73 -2.42
CA THR A 420 -23.73 9.95 -2.93
C THR A 420 -22.92 10.94 -2.09
N SER A 421 -23.55 11.93 -1.46
CA SER A 421 -22.87 12.83 -0.52
C SER A 421 -22.45 12.09 0.76
N LEU A 422 -23.31 11.20 1.27
CA LEU A 422 -22.95 10.35 2.40
C LEU A 422 -21.82 9.37 2.06
N ASN A 423 -21.86 8.77 0.88
CA ASN A 423 -20.81 7.86 0.41
C ASN A 423 -19.46 8.61 0.25
N LYS A 424 -19.46 9.85 -0.27
CA LYS A 424 -18.27 10.72 -0.30
C LYS A 424 -17.71 11.04 1.09
N LEU A 425 -18.56 11.21 2.11
CA LEU A 425 -18.11 11.44 3.50
C LEU A 425 -17.34 10.22 4.04
N PHE A 426 -17.90 9.02 3.92
CA PHE A 426 -17.29 7.78 4.41
C PHE A 426 -16.13 7.25 3.54
N GLN A 427 -15.95 7.78 2.33
CA GLN A 427 -14.76 7.60 1.49
C GLN A 427 -13.62 8.57 1.81
N SER A 428 -13.87 9.66 2.55
CA SER A 428 -12.86 10.67 2.85
C SER A 428 -11.82 10.19 3.87
N ASP A 429 -10.64 10.81 3.86
CA ASP A 429 -9.58 10.56 4.85
C ASP A 429 -9.86 11.15 6.24
N LYS A 430 -11.06 11.69 6.48
CA LYS A 430 -11.45 12.20 7.80
C LYS A 430 -11.87 11.06 8.72
N THR A 431 -11.52 11.19 10.00
CA THR A 431 -12.11 10.40 11.07
C THR A 431 -13.57 10.80 11.22
N VAL A 432 -14.50 9.90 10.88
CA VAL A 432 -15.96 10.16 10.90
C VAL A 432 -16.76 9.04 11.55
N ILE A 433 -16.09 8.13 12.28
CA ILE A 433 -16.69 6.93 12.86
C ILE A 433 -17.72 7.26 13.96
N ASP A 434 -17.52 8.35 14.70
CA ASP A 434 -18.46 8.94 15.66
C ASP A 434 -19.79 9.35 15.00
N SER A 435 -19.72 9.78 13.75
CA SER A 435 -20.87 10.27 12.98
C SER A 435 -21.61 9.19 12.20
N VAL A 436 -21.06 7.97 12.07
CA VAL A 436 -21.60 6.89 11.20
C VAL A 436 -23.07 6.60 11.49
N PHE A 437 -23.40 6.29 12.75
CA PHE A 437 -24.76 5.94 13.14
C PHE A 437 -25.73 7.11 12.94
N THR A 438 -25.31 8.32 13.32
CA THR A 438 -26.08 9.55 13.14
C THR A 438 -26.38 9.83 11.68
N LYS A 439 -25.39 9.72 10.77
CA LYS A 439 -25.57 10.03 9.35
C LYS A 439 -26.32 8.96 8.57
N MET A 440 -26.17 7.68 8.93
CA MET A 440 -27.05 6.61 8.42
C MET A 440 -28.50 6.80 8.92
N SER A 441 -28.69 7.24 10.16
CA SER A 441 -30.00 7.55 10.75
C SER A 441 -30.67 8.77 10.13
N GLU A 442 -29.92 9.84 9.85
CA GLU A 442 -30.40 11.01 9.12
C GLU A 442 -30.92 10.62 7.73
N LEU A 443 -30.08 9.94 6.92
CA LEU A 443 -30.45 9.51 5.56
C LEU A 443 -31.68 8.61 5.55
N TYR A 444 -31.75 7.62 6.45
CA TYR A 444 -32.88 6.72 6.51
C TYR A 444 -34.18 7.44 6.91
N LYS A 445 -34.15 8.36 7.88
CA LYS A 445 -35.32 9.16 8.29
C LYS A 445 -35.79 10.12 7.20
N ASP A 446 -34.87 10.80 6.53
CA ASP A 446 -35.12 11.71 5.40
C ASP A 446 -35.83 11.01 4.23
N ILE A 447 -35.37 9.81 3.88
CA ILE A 447 -35.98 8.99 2.82
C ILE A 447 -37.32 8.39 3.27
N LEU A 448 -37.40 7.84 4.49
CA LEU A 448 -38.64 7.24 5.01
C LEU A 448 -39.78 8.28 5.10
N PHE A 449 -39.53 9.44 5.71
CA PHE A 449 -40.54 10.48 5.86
C PHE A 449 -40.85 11.26 4.56
N SER A 450 -40.20 10.89 3.45
CA SER A 450 -40.61 11.35 2.11
C SER A 450 -41.81 10.59 1.55
N PHE A 451 -42.16 9.40 2.08
CA PHE A 451 -43.36 8.65 1.68
C PHE A 451 -44.21 8.10 2.84
N VAL A 452 -43.71 8.14 4.08
CA VAL A 452 -44.39 7.67 5.30
C VAL A 452 -44.70 8.86 6.22
N ARG A 453 -45.81 8.79 6.95
CA ARG A 453 -46.12 9.72 8.06
C ARG A 453 -45.02 9.69 9.12
N LYS A 454 -44.83 10.78 9.87
CA LYS A 454 -43.89 10.80 11.00
C LYS A 454 -44.35 9.82 12.09
N ILE A 455 -43.47 8.90 12.46
CA ILE A 455 -43.69 7.86 13.46
C ILE A 455 -42.61 7.89 14.56
N PRO A 456 -42.92 7.51 15.82
CA PRO A 456 -41.98 7.67 16.94
C PRO A 456 -40.68 6.85 16.80
N ASN A 457 -40.78 5.59 16.36
CA ASN A 457 -39.62 4.73 16.12
C ASN A 457 -39.56 4.30 14.64
N PRO A 458 -38.85 5.06 13.78
CA PRO A 458 -38.74 4.74 12.36
C PRO A 458 -37.86 3.52 12.08
N PHE A 459 -36.97 3.14 13.01
CA PHE A 459 -36.02 2.06 12.81
C PHE A 459 -36.67 0.68 12.94
N THR A 460 -37.66 0.53 13.84
CA THR A 460 -38.40 -0.73 14.00
C THR A 460 -39.46 -0.95 12.91
N TYR A 461 -40.04 0.11 12.36
CA TYR A 461 -41.08 0.07 11.32
C TYR A 461 -40.64 -0.70 10.05
N ASN A 462 -41.57 -1.43 9.45
CA ASN A 462 -41.37 -2.15 8.19
C ASN A 462 -41.67 -1.21 7.01
N PRO A 463 -40.70 -0.91 6.11
CA PRO A 463 -40.95 -0.03 4.97
C PRO A 463 -42.04 -0.50 3.99
N ASN A 464 -42.47 -1.77 4.06
CA ASN A 464 -43.58 -2.32 3.27
C ASN A 464 -44.96 -2.20 3.93
N ASP A 465 -45.07 -1.69 5.17
CA ASP A 465 -46.35 -1.53 5.87
C ASP A 465 -47.09 -0.29 5.34
N GLU A 466 -48.03 -0.52 4.41
CA GLU A 466 -48.78 0.56 3.75
C GLU A 466 -49.64 1.41 4.71
N SER A 467 -49.88 0.97 5.96
CA SER A 467 -50.78 1.65 6.91
C SER A 467 -50.37 3.10 7.23
N GLN A 468 -49.08 3.42 7.12
CA GLN A 468 -48.52 4.74 7.40
C GLN A 468 -48.13 5.53 6.15
N TYR A 469 -48.41 5.01 4.94
CA TYR A 469 -48.06 5.72 3.70
C TYR A 469 -48.83 7.04 3.56
N LEU A 470 -48.17 8.00 2.91
CA LEU A 470 -48.78 9.20 2.39
C LEU A 470 -49.54 8.90 1.07
N PRO A 471 -50.63 9.63 0.76
CA PRO A 471 -51.26 9.58 -0.56
C PRO A 471 -50.24 9.85 -1.68
N LEU A 472 -50.42 9.26 -2.86
CA LEU A 472 -49.44 9.35 -3.96
C LEU A 472 -49.14 10.80 -4.40
N LYS A 473 -50.13 11.71 -4.37
CA LYS A 473 -49.95 13.14 -4.66
C LYS A 473 -49.38 13.96 -3.48
N SER A 474 -49.01 13.30 -2.38
CA SER A 474 -48.51 13.90 -1.14
C SER A 474 -47.13 13.36 -0.71
N ILE A 475 -46.54 12.43 -1.47
CA ILE A 475 -45.15 12.00 -1.28
C ILE A 475 -44.18 13.10 -1.76
N TYR A 476 -43.03 13.23 -1.12
CA TYR A 476 -42.03 14.25 -1.46
C TYR A 476 -40.93 13.67 -2.37
N LEU A 477 -40.85 14.18 -3.59
CA LEU A 477 -39.89 13.73 -4.63
C LEU A 477 -38.91 14.84 -5.07
N GLY A 478 -38.75 15.87 -4.24
CA GLY A 478 -37.95 17.06 -4.55
C GLY A 478 -38.72 18.18 -5.28
N ALA A 479 -38.22 19.41 -5.16
CA ALA A 479 -38.90 20.62 -5.62
C ALA A 479 -39.16 20.65 -7.14
N SER A 480 -38.19 20.22 -7.96
CA SER A 480 -38.34 20.17 -9.42
C SER A 480 -39.44 19.20 -9.87
N MET A 481 -39.60 18.06 -9.19
CA MET A 481 -40.69 17.13 -9.44
C MET A 481 -42.03 17.74 -9.02
N PHE A 482 -42.10 18.40 -7.85
CA PHE A 482 -43.30 19.12 -7.43
C PHE A 482 -43.74 20.16 -8.48
N LEU A 483 -42.82 20.99 -8.99
CA LEU A 483 -43.12 21.97 -10.04
C LEU A 483 -43.65 21.32 -11.33
N LEU A 484 -43.09 20.20 -11.76
CA LEU A 484 -43.63 19.43 -12.90
C LEU A 484 -45.06 18.97 -12.62
N THR A 485 -45.36 18.46 -11.42
CA THR A 485 -46.73 17.99 -11.07
C THR A 485 -47.79 19.10 -10.96
N GLN A 486 -47.41 20.39 -10.97
CA GLN A 486 -48.36 21.51 -11.07
C GLN A 486 -48.71 21.88 -12.53
N ASN A 487 -48.11 21.22 -13.53
CA ASN A 487 -48.38 21.50 -14.94
C ASN A 487 -49.58 20.68 -15.44
N ASN A 488 -50.69 21.36 -15.74
CA ASN A 488 -51.95 20.76 -16.19
C ASN A 488 -51.85 19.97 -17.52
N ASN A 489 -50.75 20.08 -18.26
CA ASN A 489 -50.54 19.38 -19.53
C ASN A 489 -49.98 17.95 -19.39
N ILE A 490 -49.92 17.39 -18.18
CA ILE A 490 -49.42 16.04 -17.91
C ILE A 490 -50.58 15.06 -17.75
N ASP A 491 -50.51 13.91 -18.45
CA ASP A 491 -51.48 12.82 -18.29
C ASP A 491 -51.51 12.29 -16.85
N GLU A 492 -52.71 12.21 -16.27
CA GLU A 492 -52.89 11.84 -14.86
C GLU A 492 -52.57 10.36 -14.59
N GLN A 493 -52.83 9.46 -15.54
CA GLN A 493 -52.53 8.04 -15.36
C GLN A 493 -51.01 7.80 -15.35
N MET A 494 -50.30 8.36 -16.33
CA MET A 494 -48.83 8.37 -16.39
C MET A 494 -48.23 9.01 -15.14
N LEU A 495 -48.77 10.15 -14.68
CA LEU A 495 -48.34 10.79 -13.44
C LEU A 495 -48.48 9.85 -12.23
N LEU A 496 -49.65 9.22 -12.07
CA LEU A 496 -49.89 8.28 -10.97
C LEU A 496 -48.96 7.06 -11.03
N ASP A 497 -48.63 6.55 -12.22
CA ASP A 497 -47.70 5.42 -12.39
C ASP A 497 -46.23 5.81 -12.15
N VAL A 498 -45.83 7.03 -12.53
CA VAL A 498 -44.53 7.61 -12.12
C VAL A 498 -44.46 7.73 -10.59
N LEU A 499 -45.48 8.29 -9.94
CA LEU A 499 -45.53 8.46 -8.49
C LEU A 499 -45.47 7.10 -7.75
N LYS A 500 -46.18 6.07 -8.24
CA LYS A 500 -46.10 4.70 -7.70
C LYS A 500 -44.67 4.16 -7.78
N ARG A 501 -44.00 4.28 -8.92
CA ARG A 501 -42.63 3.79 -9.13
C ARG A 501 -41.59 4.55 -8.30
N CYS A 502 -41.72 5.87 -8.18
CA CYS A 502 -40.88 6.66 -7.29
C CYS A 502 -41.11 6.31 -5.80
N ARG A 503 -42.35 5.96 -5.40
CA ARG A 503 -42.61 5.42 -4.05
C ARG A 503 -41.94 4.05 -3.82
N LEU A 504 -42.05 3.13 -4.79
CA LEU A 504 -41.38 1.82 -4.73
C LEU A 504 -39.85 1.95 -4.61
N PHE A 505 -39.25 2.91 -5.31
CA PHE A 505 -37.83 3.23 -5.20
C PHE A 505 -37.41 3.66 -3.78
N LEU A 506 -38.22 4.52 -3.13
CA LEU A 506 -37.95 4.97 -1.75
C LEU A 506 -38.13 3.83 -0.73
N ILE A 507 -39.14 2.98 -0.93
CA ILE A 507 -39.36 1.76 -0.15
C ILE A 507 -38.14 0.83 -0.25
N GLU A 508 -37.68 0.54 -1.47
CA GLU A 508 -36.54 -0.34 -1.73
C GLU A 508 -35.25 0.19 -1.09
N ILE A 509 -35.00 1.52 -1.11
CA ILE A 509 -33.89 2.12 -0.34
C ILE A 509 -34.02 1.83 1.16
N CYS A 510 -35.19 2.05 1.75
CA CYS A 510 -35.39 1.82 3.18
C CYS A 510 -35.22 0.35 3.58
N ILE A 511 -35.64 -0.60 2.71
CA ILE A 511 -35.41 -2.04 2.89
C ILE A 511 -33.91 -2.35 2.82
N GLU A 512 -33.24 -1.93 1.76
CA GLU A 512 -31.84 -2.23 1.51
C GLU A 512 -30.89 -1.58 2.52
N ILE A 513 -31.23 -0.40 3.06
CA ILE A 513 -30.49 0.19 4.18
C ILE A 513 -30.64 -0.71 5.42
N LYS A 514 -31.87 -1.12 5.79
CA LYS A 514 -32.10 -2.00 6.96
C LYS A 514 -31.50 -3.41 6.79
N LEU A 515 -31.33 -3.89 5.56
CA LEU A 515 -30.66 -5.15 5.26
C LEU A 515 -29.12 -5.08 5.43
N ARG A 516 -28.54 -3.86 5.38
CA ARG A 516 -27.08 -3.65 5.27
C ARG A 516 -26.47 -2.79 6.39
N PHE A 517 -27.29 -2.15 7.20
CA PHE A 517 -26.90 -1.37 8.37
C PHE A 517 -27.81 -1.70 9.57
N ASP A 518 -27.20 -2.10 10.68
CA ASP A 518 -27.93 -2.48 11.89
C ASP A 518 -28.15 -1.27 12.80
N PHE A 519 -29.40 -0.78 12.83
CA PHE A 519 -29.81 0.31 13.72
C PHE A 519 -29.94 -0.10 15.20
N SER A 520 -29.74 -1.39 15.54
CA SER A 520 -29.67 -1.90 16.92
C SER A 520 -28.24 -2.13 17.43
N ASP A 521 -27.22 -1.85 16.61
CA ASP A 521 -25.82 -1.98 16.99
C ASP A 521 -25.46 -1.02 18.14
N LYS A 522 -25.24 -1.59 19.33
CA LYS A 522 -24.90 -0.85 20.56
C LYS A 522 -23.55 -0.15 20.45
N ILE A 523 -22.59 -0.69 19.71
CA ILE A 523 -21.27 -0.07 19.54
C ILE A 523 -21.43 1.16 18.67
N LEU A 524 -21.95 1.01 17.45
CA LEU A 524 -22.12 2.13 16.50
C LEU A 524 -23.03 3.23 17.05
N SER A 525 -24.13 2.88 17.72
CA SER A 525 -25.02 3.86 18.35
C SER A 525 -24.35 4.61 19.52
N SER A 526 -23.43 3.97 20.24
CA SER A 526 -22.71 4.60 21.36
C SER A 526 -21.51 5.46 20.94
N LEU A 527 -20.94 5.27 19.74
CA LEU A 527 -19.83 6.10 19.22
C LEU A 527 -20.19 7.58 19.08
N ILE A 528 -21.48 7.96 19.15
CA ILE A 528 -21.90 9.36 19.18
C ILE A 528 -21.42 10.08 20.45
N TYR A 529 -21.21 9.38 21.57
CA TYR A 529 -20.88 9.99 22.86
C TYR A 529 -19.48 10.64 22.87
N ILE A 530 -18.53 10.11 22.10
CA ILE A 530 -17.17 10.68 21.97
C ILE A 530 -17.09 11.85 20.98
N SER A 531 -18.20 12.28 20.38
CA SER A 531 -18.21 13.44 19.47
C SER A 531 -18.29 14.75 20.26
N PRO A 532 -17.43 15.77 20.00
CA PRO A 532 -17.32 16.98 20.85
C PRO A 532 -18.62 17.75 21.07
N LYS A 533 -19.56 17.65 20.12
CA LYS A 533 -20.89 18.29 20.19
C LYS A 533 -21.81 17.64 21.20
N ASN A 534 -21.64 16.35 21.45
CA ASN A 534 -22.48 15.54 22.34
C ASN A 534 -21.91 15.49 23.75
N ILE A 535 -20.57 15.51 23.90
CA ILE A 535 -19.88 15.64 25.20
C ILE A 535 -20.40 16.88 25.95
N PHE A 536 -20.31 18.04 25.31
CA PHE A 536 -20.73 19.32 25.89
C PHE A 536 -22.22 19.66 25.59
N SER A 537 -23.08 18.64 25.53
CA SER A 537 -24.54 18.78 25.37
C SER A 537 -25.28 18.69 26.71
N GLN A 538 -26.58 18.98 26.71
CA GLN A 538 -27.42 18.89 27.92
C GLN A 538 -27.75 17.44 28.35
N GLU A 539 -27.51 16.44 27.49
CA GLU A 539 -27.84 15.02 27.74
C GLU A 539 -26.59 14.17 28.05
N HIS A 540 -25.53 14.79 28.59
CA HIS A 540 -24.27 14.12 28.90
C HIS A 540 -24.40 13.07 30.01
N SER A 541 -23.86 11.86 29.77
CA SER A 541 -23.78 10.81 30.80
C SER A 541 -22.65 11.07 31.78
N ASN A 542 -22.97 11.15 33.08
CA ASN A 542 -21.99 11.31 34.17
C ASN A 542 -21.00 10.13 34.33
N THR A 543 -21.13 9.06 33.53
CA THR A 543 -20.17 7.96 33.45
C THR A 543 -20.04 7.46 32.01
N LEU A 544 -18.81 7.08 31.65
CA LEU A 544 -18.43 6.45 30.40
C LEU A 544 -18.29 4.91 30.53
N LEU A 545 -18.38 4.33 31.74
CA LEU A 545 -18.16 2.88 31.96
C LEU A 545 -18.99 1.98 31.02
N ASN A 546 -20.27 2.30 30.81
CA ASN A 546 -21.15 1.58 29.87
C ASN A 546 -20.70 1.62 28.40
N PHE A 547 -19.86 2.59 28.03
CA PHE A 547 -19.19 2.69 26.73
C PHE A 547 -17.85 1.97 26.75
N VAL A 548 -17.06 2.10 27.83
CA VAL A 548 -15.74 1.45 27.96
C VAL A 548 -15.84 -0.08 27.84
N ILE A 549 -16.82 -0.70 28.51
CA ILE A 549 -17.05 -2.16 28.46
C ILE A 549 -17.41 -2.71 27.07
N LEU A 550 -17.76 -1.86 26.09
CA LEU A 550 -18.00 -2.28 24.71
C LEU A 550 -16.70 -2.56 23.93
N PHE A 551 -15.55 -2.13 24.45
CA PHE A 551 -14.25 -2.25 23.79
C PHE A 551 -13.20 -2.99 24.66
N PRO A 552 -13.46 -4.25 25.08
CA PRO A 552 -12.58 -4.99 25.98
C PRO A 552 -11.16 -5.22 25.40
N ARG A 553 -11.00 -5.22 24.07
CA ARG A 553 -9.66 -5.29 23.44
C ARG A 553 -8.88 -3.97 23.54
N ILE A 554 -9.55 -2.85 23.83
CA ILE A 554 -8.92 -1.55 24.06
C ILE A 554 -8.64 -1.35 25.56
N CYS A 555 -9.62 -1.59 26.43
CA CYS A 555 -9.47 -1.57 27.89
C CYS A 555 -10.27 -2.71 28.55
N ASN A 556 -9.60 -3.54 29.35
CA ASN A 556 -10.18 -4.66 30.11
C ASN A 556 -9.78 -4.68 31.60
N ASP A 557 -8.99 -3.71 32.05
CA ASP A 557 -8.51 -3.60 33.43
C ASP A 557 -9.38 -2.63 34.23
N GLU A 558 -9.92 -3.06 35.37
CA GLU A 558 -10.90 -2.28 36.15
C GLU A 558 -10.29 -0.97 36.71
N ILE A 559 -8.99 -0.95 37.03
CA ILE A 559 -8.30 0.25 37.52
C ILE A 559 -8.17 1.26 36.37
N GLN A 560 -7.81 0.80 35.17
CA GLN A 560 -7.78 1.65 33.98
C GLN A 560 -9.18 2.16 33.60
N MET A 561 -10.24 1.35 33.73
CA MET A 561 -11.62 1.81 33.50
C MET A 561 -12.02 2.93 34.48
N GLN A 562 -11.67 2.80 35.76
CA GLN A 562 -11.95 3.82 36.77
C GLN A 562 -11.21 5.14 36.47
N VAL A 563 -9.92 5.08 36.10
CA VAL A 563 -9.16 6.27 35.70
C VAL A 563 -9.77 6.97 34.48
N ILE A 564 -10.22 6.20 33.46
CA ILE A 564 -10.90 6.75 32.28
C ILE A 564 -12.22 7.43 32.66
N ASP A 565 -12.99 6.86 33.59
CA ASP A 565 -14.26 7.44 34.06
C ASP A 565 -14.06 8.69 34.92
N ASP A 566 -13.00 8.74 35.73
CA ASP A 566 -12.64 9.92 36.54
C ASP A 566 -12.12 11.08 35.69
N GLU A 567 -11.35 10.81 34.63
CA GLU A 567 -10.98 11.83 33.63
C GLU A 567 -12.21 12.35 32.87
N TRP A 568 -13.15 11.46 32.51
CA TRP A 568 -14.41 11.83 31.84
C TRP A 568 -15.31 12.71 32.71
N ARG A 569 -15.45 12.39 34.00
CA ARG A 569 -16.24 13.19 34.95
C ARG A 569 -15.73 14.63 35.10
N LYS A 570 -14.41 14.82 35.08
CA LYS A 570 -13.78 16.15 35.17
C LYS A 570 -14.03 17.00 33.92
N LEU A 571 -14.05 16.37 32.73
CA LEU A 571 -14.00 17.03 31.42
C LEU A 571 -15.06 18.13 31.23
N ASN A 572 -16.28 17.92 31.72
CA ASN A 572 -17.40 18.85 31.53
C ASN A 572 -17.41 20.04 32.50
N SER A 573 -16.79 19.92 33.68
CA SER A 573 -16.72 21.00 34.68
C SER A 573 -15.41 21.80 34.63
N TYR A 574 -14.44 21.36 33.81
CA TYR A 574 -13.08 21.90 33.80
C TYR A 574 -12.86 23.06 32.82
N PHE A 575 -13.68 23.17 31.76
CA PHE A 575 -13.52 24.21 30.73
C PHE A 575 -14.64 25.26 30.79
N ASP A 576 -14.26 26.53 30.67
CA ASP A 576 -15.20 27.64 30.53
C ASP A 576 -16.01 27.58 29.23
N LEU A 577 -17.16 28.26 29.22
CA LEU A 577 -18.11 28.27 28.10
C LEU A 577 -17.48 28.67 26.75
N ASP A 578 -16.54 29.63 26.75
CA ASP A 578 -15.87 30.07 25.53
C ASP A 578 -14.93 29.00 24.98
N ILE A 579 -14.20 28.30 25.85
CA ILE A 579 -13.35 27.16 25.48
C ILE A 579 -14.23 26.01 24.97
N ILE A 580 -15.33 25.69 25.66
CA ILE A 580 -16.31 24.70 25.22
C ILE A 580 -16.86 25.02 23.82
N ASN A 581 -17.16 26.29 23.52
CA ASN A 581 -17.66 26.70 22.20
C ASN A 581 -16.61 26.55 21.08
N ILE A 582 -15.33 26.70 21.40
CA ILE A 582 -14.23 26.38 20.47
C ILE A 582 -14.12 24.86 20.27
N LEU A 583 -14.10 24.09 21.37
CA LEU A 583 -13.93 22.63 21.34
C LEU A 583 -15.08 21.91 20.61
N LYS A 584 -16.34 22.35 20.80
CA LYS A 584 -17.55 21.85 20.09
C LYS A 584 -17.44 21.86 18.57
N ASN A 585 -16.57 22.68 18.00
CA ASN A 585 -16.43 22.88 16.56
C ASN A 585 -15.18 22.22 15.94
N LYS A 586 -14.34 21.56 16.75
CA LYS A 586 -13.20 20.78 16.26
C LYS A 586 -13.66 19.44 15.65
N ASN A 587 -12.82 18.87 14.77
CA ASN A 587 -12.98 17.46 14.37
C ASN A 587 -12.69 16.56 15.57
N VAL A 588 -13.32 15.38 15.64
CA VAL A 588 -13.22 14.46 16.78
C VAL A 588 -11.78 14.00 17.05
N ASP A 589 -11.00 13.75 16.00
CA ASP A 589 -9.60 13.35 16.09
C ASP A 589 -8.69 14.45 16.65
N MET A 590 -8.82 15.68 16.14
CA MET A 590 -8.08 16.84 16.63
C MET A 590 -8.48 17.19 18.08
N PHE A 591 -9.76 17.08 18.44
CA PHE A 591 -10.24 17.33 19.81
C PHE A 591 -9.60 16.38 20.83
N TRP A 592 -9.64 15.06 20.57
CA TRP A 592 -9.03 14.08 21.47
C TRP A 592 -7.50 14.12 21.45
N LEU A 593 -6.88 14.54 20.33
CA LEU A 593 -5.45 14.80 20.30
C LEU A 593 -5.06 16.01 21.18
N ASP A 594 -5.80 17.11 21.09
CA ASP A 594 -5.55 18.30 21.90
C ASP A 594 -5.66 17.98 23.40
N LEU A 595 -6.63 17.14 23.81
CA LEU A 595 -6.76 16.65 25.19
C LEU A 595 -5.67 15.65 25.61
N TYR A 596 -5.19 14.80 24.70
CA TYR A 596 -4.05 13.91 24.96
C TYR A 596 -2.73 14.67 25.16
N LEU A 597 -2.60 15.84 24.53
CA LEU A 597 -1.44 16.72 24.65
C LEU A 597 -1.62 17.83 25.69
N TYR A 598 -2.83 18.01 26.25
CA TYR A 598 -3.11 18.99 27.29
C TYR A 598 -2.35 18.65 28.58
N GLU A 599 -1.64 19.63 29.11
CA GLU A 599 -0.78 19.51 30.28
C GLU A 599 -0.93 20.77 31.14
N GLU A 600 -1.26 20.59 32.42
CA GLU A 600 -1.36 21.67 33.40
C GLU A 600 -0.53 21.28 34.63
N ASN A 601 0.25 22.22 35.17
CA ASN A 601 1.12 22.00 36.34
C ASN A 601 2.12 20.82 36.21
N GLY A 602 2.36 20.32 34.99
CA GLY A 602 3.20 19.15 34.70
C GLY A 602 2.44 17.81 34.66
N GLU A 603 1.11 17.81 34.81
CA GLU A 603 0.25 16.64 34.72
C GLU A 603 -0.62 16.65 33.46
N LYS A 604 -0.87 15.48 32.87
CA LYS A 604 -1.72 15.32 31.68
C LYS A 604 -3.13 14.83 32.02
N LEU A 605 -3.97 15.76 32.46
CA LEU A 605 -5.26 15.51 33.12
C LEU A 605 -6.25 14.61 32.37
N PHE A 606 -6.14 14.50 31.04
CA PHE A 606 -7.08 13.75 30.18
C PHE A 606 -6.38 12.69 29.32
N SER A 607 -5.16 12.29 29.69
CA SER A 607 -4.32 11.45 28.82
C SER A 607 -4.79 10.00 28.70
N ASN A 608 -5.37 9.38 29.73
CA ASN A 608 -5.82 7.99 29.67
C ASN A 608 -7.13 7.85 28.88
N LEU A 609 -8.09 8.73 29.14
CA LEU A 609 -9.33 8.89 28.39
C LEU A 609 -9.04 9.19 26.92
N SER A 610 -8.16 10.15 26.65
CA SER A 610 -7.84 10.51 25.26
C SER A 610 -7.10 9.39 24.54
N ALA A 611 -6.17 8.69 25.20
CA ALA A 611 -5.53 7.50 24.63
C ALA A 611 -6.55 6.37 24.35
N PHE A 612 -7.49 6.13 25.25
CA PHE A 612 -8.59 5.16 25.05
C PHE A 612 -9.43 5.54 23.82
N VAL A 613 -9.87 6.80 23.71
CA VAL A 613 -10.69 7.24 22.58
C VAL A 613 -9.90 7.31 21.27
N LEU A 614 -8.62 7.71 21.27
CA LEU A 614 -7.77 7.67 20.07
C LEU A 614 -7.59 6.24 19.51
N ASN A 615 -7.57 5.23 20.38
CA ASN A 615 -7.64 3.83 19.95
C ASN A 615 -9.00 3.47 19.32
N ILE A 616 -10.13 3.94 19.88
CA ILE A 616 -11.47 3.79 19.26
C ILE A 616 -11.54 4.50 17.90
N LEU A 617 -10.99 5.70 17.77
CA LEU A 617 -10.94 6.42 16.50
C LEU A 617 -10.05 5.73 15.45
N SER A 618 -9.18 4.80 15.87
CA SER A 618 -8.42 3.94 14.95
C SER A 618 -9.23 2.75 14.39
N LEU A 619 -10.47 2.53 14.86
CA LEU A 619 -11.38 1.51 14.30
C LEU A 619 -11.76 1.84 12.83
N PRO A 620 -12.07 0.82 12.00
CA PRO A 620 -12.25 1.01 10.56
C PRO A 620 -13.71 1.28 10.19
N GLN A 621 -13.96 2.29 9.35
CA GLN A 621 -15.31 2.70 8.91
C GLN A 621 -15.71 2.14 7.52
N SER A 622 -14.74 1.81 6.67
CA SER A 622 -14.94 1.33 5.30
C SER A 622 -13.66 0.67 4.76
N ASN A 623 -13.75 -0.11 3.68
CA ASN A 623 -12.57 -0.69 3.00
C ASN A 623 -11.98 0.22 1.89
N CYS A 624 -12.45 1.47 1.78
CA CYS A 624 -12.10 2.40 0.68
C CYS A 624 -10.61 2.75 0.57
N VAL A 625 -9.82 2.47 1.62
CA VAL A 625 -8.35 2.56 1.56
C VAL A 625 -7.79 1.54 0.57
N CYS A 626 -8.32 0.31 0.57
CA CYS A 626 -7.90 -0.75 -0.33
C CYS A 626 -8.40 -0.50 -1.77
N GLU A 627 -9.61 0.04 -1.97
CA GLU A 627 -10.05 0.52 -3.30
C GLU A 627 -9.08 1.58 -3.89
N ARG A 628 -8.58 2.49 -3.05
CA ARG A 628 -7.57 3.49 -3.44
C ARG A 628 -6.19 2.87 -3.65
N LEU A 629 -5.81 1.86 -2.87
CA LEU A 629 -4.60 1.09 -3.08
C LEU A 629 -4.62 0.35 -4.44
N PHE A 630 -5.70 -0.35 -4.78
CA PHE A 630 -5.84 -0.99 -6.09
C PHE A 630 -5.83 0.03 -7.23
N SER A 631 -6.34 1.25 -6.99
CA SER A 631 -6.20 2.36 -7.94
C SER A 631 -4.73 2.79 -8.11
N LYS A 632 -3.91 2.79 -7.05
CA LYS A 632 -2.44 2.98 -7.12
C LYS A 632 -1.74 1.82 -7.85
N VAL A 633 -2.14 0.57 -7.59
CA VAL A 633 -1.60 -0.62 -8.29
C VAL A 633 -1.84 -0.52 -9.80
N ASN A 634 -3.02 -0.06 -10.24
CA ASN A 634 -3.32 0.16 -11.66
C ASN A 634 -2.54 1.32 -12.33
N LEU A 635 -1.93 2.22 -11.54
CA LEU A 635 -0.99 3.24 -12.05
C LEU A 635 0.44 2.69 -12.12
N ILE A 636 0.83 1.81 -11.19
CA ILE A 636 2.13 1.13 -11.17
C ILE A 636 2.23 0.07 -12.27
N LYS A 637 1.19 -0.76 -12.40
CA LYS A 637 1.09 -1.91 -13.30
C LYS A 637 0.16 -1.55 -14.46
N THR A 638 0.72 -1.05 -15.55
CA THR A 638 -0.01 -0.57 -16.74
C THR A 638 -0.01 -1.62 -17.85
N LYS A 639 -0.68 -1.36 -18.99
CA LYS A 639 -0.63 -2.26 -20.17
C LYS A 639 0.80 -2.56 -20.63
N LEU A 640 1.65 -1.53 -20.68
CA LEU A 640 3.06 -1.62 -21.09
C LEU A 640 3.99 -2.11 -19.96
N ARG A 641 3.44 -2.40 -18.78
CA ARG A 641 4.18 -2.74 -17.55
C ARG A 641 3.41 -3.75 -16.70
N ASN A 642 2.84 -4.77 -17.34
CA ASN A 642 1.98 -5.77 -16.71
C ASN A 642 2.74 -6.97 -16.12
N LYS A 643 4.04 -7.11 -16.39
CA LYS A 643 4.90 -8.22 -15.90
C LYS A 643 5.50 -8.00 -14.49
N LEU A 644 5.06 -6.98 -13.74
CA LEU A 644 5.53 -6.74 -12.37
C LEU A 644 5.02 -7.81 -11.39
N MET A 645 5.95 -8.37 -10.61
CA MET A 645 5.67 -9.29 -9.50
C MET A 645 5.13 -8.54 -8.27
N THR A 646 4.28 -9.19 -7.48
CA THR A 646 3.64 -8.59 -6.30
C THR A 646 4.68 -8.08 -5.28
N ASN A 647 5.79 -8.81 -5.05
CA ASN A 647 6.90 -8.36 -4.19
C ASN A 647 7.54 -7.03 -4.68
N THR A 648 7.63 -6.83 -6.00
CA THR A 648 8.14 -5.58 -6.59
C THR A 648 7.13 -4.44 -6.42
N ILE A 649 5.83 -4.74 -6.48
CA ILE A 649 4.75 -3.78 -6.23
C ILE A 649 4.74 -3.37 -4.75
N ASN A 650 4.95 -4.30 -3.80
CA ASN A 650 5.13 -4.00 -2.38
C ASN A 650 6.28 -2.99 -2.16
N GLY A 651 7.45 -3.27 -2.74
CA GLY A 651 8.62 -2.38 -2.68
C GLY A 651 8.38 -0.98 -3.24
N LEU A 652 7.71 -0.89 -4.40
CA LEU A 652 7.31 0.37 -5.03
C LEU A 652 6.30 1.15 -4.18
N ILE A 653 5.28 0.49 -3.63
CA ILE A 653 4.27 1.14 -2.80
C ILE A 653 4.90 1.64 -1.49
N ASN A 654 5.72 0.83 -0.81
CA ASN A 654 6.40 1.20 0.43
C ASN A 654 7.39 2.36 0.23
N THR A 655 8.20 2.31 -0.82
CA THR A 655 9.10 3.44 -1.16
C THR A 655 8.32 4.71 -1.46
N SER A 656 7.22 4.59 -2.21
CA SER A 656 6.33 5.71 -2.54
C SER A 656 5.65 6.31 -1.29
N GLU A 657 5.17 5.51 -0.34
CA GLU A 657 4.60 6.04 0.92
C GLU A 657 5.67 6.60 1.87
N CYS A 658 6.87 6.02 1.91
CA CYS A 658 8.02 6.57 2.64
C CYS A 658 8.41 7.97 2.13
N VAL A 659 8.55 8.11 0.81
CA VAL A 659 9.03 9.33 0.15
C VAL A 659 7.99 10.46 0.22
N LYS A 660 6.69 10.16 0.07
CA LYS A 660 5.58 11.12 0.19
C LYS A 660 5.55 11.91 1.50
N ILE A 661 6.16 11.41 2.58
CA ILE A 661 6.26 12.13 3.87
C ILE A 661 6.94 13.50 3.68
N THR A 662 7.85 13.61 2.71
CA THR A 662 8.62 14.84 2.44
C THR A 662 8.64 15.27 0.96
N THR A 663 8.15 14.42 0.04
CA THR A 663 8.45 14.38 -1.42
C THR A 663 9.88 13.95 -1.75
N CYS A 664 10.08 13.36 -2.92
CA CYS A 664 11.39 12.90 -3.41
C CYS A 664 12.48 13.98 -3.42
N VAL A 665 12.10 15.26 -3.58
CA VAL A 665 13.03 16.40 -3.58
C VAL A 665 13.63 16.65 -2.19
N LYS A 666 12.88 16.37 -1.11
CA LYS A 666 13.31 16.61 0.28
C LYS A 666 13.64 15.32 1.05
N PHE A 667 13.39 14.15 0.47
CA PHE A 667 13.65 12.85 1.09
C PHE A 667 15.08 12.72 1.62
N GLN A 668 15.21 12.33 2.89
CA GLN A 668 16.50 12.04 3.53
C GLN A 668 16.56 10.56 3.89
N PRO A 669 17.39 9.75 3.20
CA PRO A 669 17.57 8.35 3.56
C PRO A 669 18.05 8.19 5.01
N THR A 670 17.51 7.20 5.72
CA THR A 670 17.84 6.93 7.11
C THR A 670 19.20 6.21 7.24
N LYS A 671 19.77 6.20 8.45
CA LYS A 671 20.99 5.41 8.74
C LYS A 671 20.81 3.91 8.43
N THR A 672 19.60 3.36 8.64
CA THR A 672 19.26 1.99 8.27
C THR A 672 19.33 1.78 6.77
N MET A 673 18.77 2.69 5.95
CA MET A 673 18.84 2.60 4.48
C MET A 673 20.29 2.65 3.95
N TYR A 674 21.17 3.51 4.49
CA TYR A 674 22.59 3.52 4.07
C TYR A 674 23.32 2.19 4.37
N ALA A 675 22.96 1.52 5.48
CA ALA A 675 23.52 0.22 5.87
C ALA A 675 22.95 -0.94 5.03
N SER A 676 21.65 -0.95 4.79
CA SER A 676 20.98 -1.94 3.92
C SER A 676 21.36 -1.80 2.44
N MET A 677 21.82 -0.62 2.00
CA MET A 677 22.41 -0.43 0.67
C MET A 677 23.83 -1.01 0.59
N ASN A 678 23.90 -2.33 0.64
CA ASN A 678 25.10 -3.16 0.52
C ASN A 678 24.84 -4.34 -0.46
N ASN A 679 25.76 -5.30 -0.62
CA ASN A 679 25.58 -6.41 -1.57
C ASN A 679 24.38 -7.33 -1.26
N GLU A 680 23.99 -7.46 0.01
CA GLU A 680 22.83 -8.24 0.48
C GLU A 680 21.50 -7.76 -0.15
N MET A 681 21.44 -6.52 -0.67
CA MET A 681 20.24 -6.05 -1.41
C MET A 681 20.00 -6.81 -2.72
N TYR A 682 20.95 -7.66 -3.15
CA TYR A 682 20.81 -8.59 -4.27
C TYR A 682 20.67 -10.07 -3.85
N ASP A 683 20.55 -10.39 -2.56
CA ASP A 683 20.27 -11.76 -2.10
C ASP A 683 18.78 -12.09 -2.31
N PHE A 684 18.45 -12.36 -3.58
CA PHE A 684 17.16 -12.87 -4.01
C PHE A 684 16.90 -14.28 -3.44
N SER A 685 15.62 -14.61 -3.19
CA SER A 685 15.24 -16.01 -2.95
C SER A 685 15.49 -16.85 -4.22
N LYS A 686 15.62 -18.17 -4.07
CA LYS A 686 15.85 -19.09 -5.20
C LYS A 686 14.73 -19.05 -6.25
N ASP A 687 13.52 -18.69 -5.84
CA ASP A 687 12.36 -18.57 -6.72
C ASP A 687 12.35 -17.25 -7.50
N GLU A 688 12.86 -16.16 -6.91
CA GLU A 688 12.96 -14.86 -7.60
C GLU A 688 14.01 -14.87 -8.72
N LEU A 689 15.16 -15.54 -8.51
CA LEU A 689 16.27 -15.64 -9.47
C LEU A 689 15.90 -16.23 -10.83
N ASN A 690 14.95 -17.17 -10.88
CA ASN A 690 14.49 -17.76 -12.15
C ASN A 690 13.45 -16.88 -12.88
N SER A 691 12.96 -15.80 -12.27
CA SER A 691 11.84 -15.00 -12.79
C SER A 691 12.23 -13.59 -13.28
N GLU A 692 13.30 -12.99 -12.76
CA GLU A 692 13.74 -11.63 -13.12
C GLU A 692 14.10 -11.40 -14.60
N ILE A 693 14.28 -12.49 -15.37
CA ILE A 693 14.64 -12.49 -16.80
C ILE A 693 13.57 -11.82 -17.66
N PHE A 694 12.30 -11.81 -17.25
CA PHE A 694 11.17 -11.35 -18.08
C PHE A 694 10.44 -10.09 -17.58
N ILE A 695 11.00 -9.35 -16.61
CA ILE A 695 10.30 -8.21 -15.96
C ILE A 695 10.69 -6.86 -16.60
N ASP A 696 9.69 -6.02 -16.90
CA ASP A 696 9.79 -4.72 -17.61
C ASP A 696 10.25 -4.82 -19.09
N GLU A 697 9.81 -5.84 -19.85
CA GLU A 697 9.75 -5.71 -21.32
C GLU A 697 8.61 -4.75 -21.73
N ILE A 698 8.95 -3.62 -22.36
CA ILE A 698 7.95 -2.73 -22.99
C ILE A 698 7.61 -3.33 -24.35
N VAL A 699 6.49 -4.05 -24.42
CA VAL A 699 5.91 -4.51 -25.68
C VAL A 699 5.33 -3.30 -26.42
N PHE A 700 5.98 -2.90 -27.51
CA PHE A 700 5.38 -2.01 -28.51
C PHE A 700 4.58 -2.85 -29.51
N GLU A 701 3.26 -2.80 -29.36
CA GLU A 701 2.24 -3.17 -30.36
C GLU A 701 1.33 -1.94 -30.60
#